data_AF-A0A1J8RCP9-F1
#
_entry.id   AF-A0A1J8RCP9-F1
#
_cell.length_a   1.000
_cell.length_b   1.000
_cell.length_c   1.000
_cell.angle_alpha   90.00
_cell.angle_beta   90.00
_cell.angle_gamma   90.00
#
_symmetry.space_group_name_H-M   'P 1'
#
loop_
_entity.id
_entity.type
_entity.pdbx_description
1 polymer ?
#
loop_
_entity_poly.entity_id
_entity_poly.type
_entity_poly.pdbx_seq_one_letter_code
_entity_poly.pdbx_strand_id
1 'polypeptide(L)'
;MAVPARTGTATPGVYRQYGQQQPVQRVGPNVTDDYERWYTEATSSNRMVLSIRSGIHSEIAWALDRLYRLCANDQFILKTIPGLTDALFEWPEWYATEGYLVAEKYRLFAMPDTEDRKRRHALESIFILRNSATNEPNAYELAHHPRTLPLLFDALSNLIPDTDMNAEFVLNAMELLQAISAGIILRGFTSKLKDPLPTLLQIAGHSSNRSLIIASLSLLAQLFSNTQNIICLDKDSPALAASLRYLPLFVDRPLVEASLNYLYAHLSHSPMAKAFLHHPLMPSTLRVLVSFLLSEQVEETVNLDISADTRAIPATSVVTPIHDLTKEELETLIPMPEPQRCYEWMKIMFVATPEGELTQVDFWNLYKDAFTPFADHHPVLVASDVIKNVNVVFPQAQAMVLPGPPQRFIVRGVDRRKDTQVAPRFKCLWDRSQCSAAPFETPRDLYEHILEHLESSENPEPPCLWATCPLQPTPKQQLRPHILTHLASSQPPAKHPTQDDMITVASDGESYPFVNPTTRKPPPPRHTSISYTRPVADPPSAALTALLIIRILFRSSFVATTDTAPRADGDHFGFPGVVEDDEGDDVVVDIGGELEGERRGRRAFGLSPAQISPGRDEQHFWQELLSLEPDRAFLTRLLTALPKDECLSTHKLLFHALFTVCLSFAADRKGKDTRTHAVDTLSIMLRTVLAKNLAGWEVMEIFAVEVNDADRVFMEFVGMIADVLGDEKAPESLRHRVLQLAVVFTCSISQLSPGAYLLRRDLFPSIVKVITSPGTQRFTFEASLLLSILANFHKSDAAKLNPYLQRIRDTKDTVLMRKICWAATFALDAAVKAYQEISDDSIPTFAKSIGALLTSFRPDRALAVQSIDPPRELFRNQPIEATVSLLPVFEFLYFNPLFAQVLIDVIPPPDSKPAPDGKQSTQVPPLAYNILSLSSYVLTHASSSPSPRTLAYGNLALNTLLVMSENIQIMSVFCKPASSKEAIRLCRQRLPLLPVPSPTRAPVCALLDCCVLWLRHNLHKRLEVSTFISCVWTCHRVIWYLQKERRRLEYDWLELWKAIVDLLGFLSGKLDSLVTTGGVERLVQETTRLLDLALRRGDLFLPTPSALHEFIYEVVRSSAVIRKQTLLLQSLEKPSPADHRASLRSDTVSKALARILSTATYYEEQLSSAGTHSAKDAFRIVSKDIEQNGLHNAHDVDDTDPPKHADDVVGFIRVACADGLALMP
;
A
#
# COMPACT_ATOMS: atom_id res chain seq x y z
N MET A 1 58.36 16.76 -6.54
CA MET A 1 58.10 18.22 -6.56
C MET A 1 57.24 18.50 -7.78
N ALA A 2 55.93 18.57 -7.59
CA ALA A 2 54.95 18.75 -8.65
C ALA A 2 54.33 20.16 -8.52
N VAL A 3 54.29 20.90 -9.63
CA VAL A 3 53.63 22.19 -9.79
C VAL A 3 52.23 21.92 -10.35
N PRO A 4 51.14 22.50 -9.80
CA PRO A 4 49.79 22.25 -10.29
C PRO A 4 49.42 23.16 -11.48
N ALA A 5 48.65 22.60 -12.41
CA ALA A 5 48.07 23.26 -13.58
C ALA A 5 46.84 24.11 -13.20
N ARG A 6 46.74 25.32 -13.75
CA ARG A 6 45.59 26.22 -13.63
C ARG A 6 44.48 25.81 -14.61
N THR A 7 43.33 25.42 -14.07
CA THR A 7 42.06 25.25 -14.81
C THR A 7 41.36 26.61 -14.97
N GLY A 8 41.12 27.02 -16.22
CA GLY A 8 40.26 28.15 -16.55
C GLY A 8 38.80 27.70 -16.66
N THR A 9 37.95 28.18 -15.76
CA THR A 9 36.50 27.96 -15.78
C THR A 9 35.81 29.08 -16.54
N ALA A 10 35.15 28.76 -17.65
CA ALA A 10 34.22 29.65 -18.34
C ALA A 10 32.87 29.67 -17.60
N THR A 11 32.43 30.85 -17.18
CA THR A 11 31.13 31.10 -16.55
C THR A 11 30.02 31.29 -17.61
N PRO A 12 28.83 30.67 -17.47
CA PRO A 12 27.66 30.92 -18.33
C PRO A 12 27.00 32.28 -18.05
N GLY A 13 26.43 32.88 -19.10
CA GLY A 13 25.77 34.19 -19.07
C GLY A 13 24.46 34.18 -18.26
N VAL A 14 24.43 35.00 -17.21
CA VAL A 14 23.24 35.29 -16.40
C VAL A 14 22.54 36.53 -16.96
N TYR A 15 21.23 36.41 -17.21
CA TYR A 15 20.29 37.53 -17.44
C TYR A 15 20.48 38.62 -16.36
N ARG A 16 20.96 39.81 -16.74
CA ARG A 16 21.06 40.97 -15.83
C ARG A 16 19.75 41.75 -15.81
N GLN A 17 19.07 41.72 -14.66
CA GLN A 17 18.11 42.74 -14.27
C GLN A 17 18.80 44.10 -14.14
N TYR A 18 18.13 45.15 -14.62
CA TYR A 18 18.56 46.54 -14.47
C TYR A 18 18.42 46.99 -13.00
N GLY A 19 19.56 47.15 -12.32
CA GLY A 19 19.68 47.85 -11.04
C GLY A 19 20.68 48.99 -11.15
N GLN A 20 20.24 50.22 -10.89
CA GLN A 20 21.04 51.44 -10.91
C GLN A 20 22.16 51.41 -9.86
N GLN A 21 23.42 51.58 -10.26
CA GLN A 21 24.50 52.04 -9.37
C GLN A 21 25.50 52.98 -10.07
N GLN A 22 26.02 53.90 -9.26
CA GLN A 22 26.72 55.16 -9.50
C GLN A 22 28.10 55.09 -10.22
N PRO A 23 28.63 56.23 -10.73
CA PRO A 23 29.79 56.24 -11.60
C PRO A 23 31.11 56.15 -10.82
N VAL A 24 31.93 55.14 -11.14
CA VAL A 24 33.34 55.06 -10.72
C VAL A 24 34.20 55.75 -11.79
N GLN A 25 35.09 56.65 -11.34
CA GLN A 25 36.02 57.43 -12.16
C GLN A 25 36.89 56.55 -13.08
N ARG A 26 36.93 56.90 -14.36
CA ARG A 26 37.81 56.29 -15.37
C ARG A 26 39.24 56.82 -15.21
N VAL A 27 40.20 55.94 -14.93
CA VAL A 27 41.63 56.19 -15.13
C VAL A 27 41.92 56.07 -16.64
N GLY A 28 42.66 57.04 -17.19
CA GLY A 28 42.94 57.15 -18.63
C GLY A 28 43.76 55.98 -19.21
N PRO A 29 43.71 55.76 -20.54
CA PRO A 29 44.29 54.57 -21.17
C PRO A 29 45.82 54.62 -21.17
N ASN A 30 46.43 53.50 -20.82
CA ASN A 30 47.86 53.23 -20.97
C ASN A 30 48.11 52.88 -22.44
N VAL A 31 48.94 53.66 -23.13
CA VAL A 31 49.25 53.50 -24.57
C VAL A 31 50.40 52.51 -24.72
N THR A 32 50.09 51.31 -25.20
CA THR A 32 51.05 50.44 -25.91
C THR A 32 50.89 50.68 -27.42
N ASP A 33 51.98 50.54 -28.17
CA ASP A 33 52.21 50.88 -29.60
C ASP A 33 51.21 50.26 -30.62
N ASP A 34 50.23 49.49 -30.16
CA ASP A 34 49.35 48.65 -30.96
C ASP A 34 47.92 49.24 -31.17
N TYR A 35 47.60 50.38 -30.54
CA TYR A 35 46.30 51.04 -30.62
C TYR A 35 46.42 52.55 -30.84
N GLU A 36 47.40 52.97 -31.62
CA GLU A 36 47.54 54.39 -31.92
C GLU A 36 46.30 54.88 -32.68
N ARG A 37 45.75 56.03 -32.24
CA ARG A 37 44.47 56.57 -32.75
C ARG A 37 44.45 56.76 -34.26
N TRP A 38 45.63 57.02 -34.86
CA TRP A 38 45.78 57.26 -36.29
C TRP A 38 45.63 56.00 -37.14
N TYR A 39 45.73 54.79 -36.56
CA TYR A 39 45.36 53.55 -37.25
C TYR A 39 43.85 53.48 -37.52
N THR A 40 43.03 53.93 -36.57
CA THR A 40 41.56 53.92 -36.69
C THR A 40 40.98 55.21 -37.26
N GLU A 41 41.81 56.11 -37.79
CA GLU A 41 41.32 57.36 -38.38
C GLU A 41 40.47 57.08 -39.62
N ALA A 42 39.25 57.61 -39.59
CA ALA A 42 38.25 57.53 -40.66
C ALA A 42 38.57 58.49 -41.82
N THR A 43 39.79 58.41 -42.37
CA THR A 43 40.27 59.27 -43.46
C THR A 43 40.69 58.43 -44.66
N SER A 44 40.55 58.98 -45.87
CA SER A 44 41.04 58.34 -47.11
C SER A 44 42.57 58.30 -47.19
N SER A 45 43.27 59.06 -46.34
CA SER A 45 44.72 59.07 -46.17
C SER A 45 45.23 58.08 -45.13
N ASN A 46 44.37 57.16 -44.66
CA ASN A 46 44.76 56.18 -43.66
C ASN A 46 45.97 55.36 -44.15
N ARG A 47 47.04 55.34 -43.35
CA ARG A 47 48.32 54.73 -43.72
C ARG A 47 48.18 53.24 -44.03
N MET A 48 47.32 52.50 -43.33
CA MET A 48 47.15 51.07 -43.56
C MET A 48 46.54 50.80 -44.95
N VAL A 49 45.53 51.57 -45.35
CA VAL A 49 44.88 51.44 -46.67
C VAL A 49 45.88 51.78 -47.79
N LEU A 50 46.63 52.87 -47.64
CA LEU A 50 47.65 53.26 -48.62
C LEU A 50 48.79 52.25 -48.71
N SER A 51 49.18 51.65 -47.59
CA SER A 51 50.25 50.64 -47.53
C SER A 51 49.84 49.36 -48.25
N ILE A 52 48.60 48.88 -48.07
CA ILE A 52 48.06 47.71 -48.80
C ILE A 52 48.04 47.98 -50.31
N ARG A 53 47.62 49.18 -50.73
CA ARG A 53 47.53 49.57 -52.14
C ARG A 53 48.86 50.03 -52.78
N SER A 54 49.93 50.14 -52.00
CA SER A 54 51.22 50.69 -52.48
C SER A 54 51.95 49.77 -53.46
N GLY A 55 51.64 48.47 -53.46
CA GLY A 55 52.41 47.45 -54.17
C GLY A 55 53.78 47.13 -53.54
N ILE A 56 54.15 47.80 -52.45
CA ILE A 56 55.44 47.61 -51.77
C ILE A 56 55.28 46.51 -50.71
N HIS A 57 55.86 45.34 -50.94
CA HIS A 57 55.66 44.16 -50.07
C HIS A 57 55.99 44.37 -48.59
N SER A 58 56.97 45.22 -48.25
CA SER A 58 57.30 45.53 -46.85
C SER A 58 56.23 46.38 -46.17
N GLU A 59 55.63 47.33 -46.89
CA GLU A 59 54.54 48.19 -46.37
C GLU A 59 53.23 47.40 -46.27
N ILE A 60 52.97 46.51 -47.23
CA ILE A 60 51.81 45.60 -47.18
C ILE A 60 51.89 44.70 -45.95
N ALA A 61 53.04 44.04 -45.72
CA ALA A 61 53.25 43.20 -44.54
C ALA A 61 53.11 43.98 -43.23
N TRP A 62 53.62 45.22 -43.20
CA TRP A 62 53.45 46.10 -42.05
C TRP A 62 51.97 46.42 -41.78
N ALA A 63 51.18 46.70 -42.82
CA ALA A 63 49.76 47.01 -42.64
C ALA A 63 48.94 45.78 -42.21
N LEU A 64 49.19 44.61 -42.82
CA LEU A 64 48.47 43.39 -42.50
C LEU A 64 48.77 42.90 -41.06
N ASP A 65 50.01 42.98 -40.58
CA ASP A 65 50.34 42.62 -39.19
C ASP A 65 49.62 43.48 -38.14
N ARG A 66 49.34 44.75 -38.47
CA ARG A 66 48.61 45.67 -37.57
C ARG A 66 47.11 45.42 -37.64
N LEU A 67 46.58 45.21 -38.83
CA LEU A 67 45.17 44.84 -39.03
C LEU A 67 44.84 43.48 -38.39
N TYR A 68 45.78 42.53 -38.38
CA TYR A 68 45.68 41.26 -37.66
C TYR A 68 45.41 41.45 -36.16
N ARG A 69 46.05 42.45 -35.53
CA ARG A 69 45.82 42.77 -34.11
C ARG A 69 44.51 43.51 -33.91
N LEU A 70 44.15 44.40 -34.84
CA LEU A 70 42.93 45.20 -34.77
C LEU A 70 41.66 44.38 -35.01
N CYS A 71 41.70 43.36 -35.87
CA CYS A 71 40.51 42.55 -36.17
C CYS A 71 40.00 41.73 -34.97
N ALA A 72 40.80 41.59 -33.91
CA ALA A 72 40.39 40.97 -32.65
C ALA A 72 39.70 41.95 -31.66
N ASN A 73 39.60 43.24 -32.00
CA ASN A 73 38.97 44.26 -31.17
C ASN A 73 37.52 44.51 -31.62
N ASP A 74 36.56 44.36 -30.71
CA ASP A 74 35.12 44.60 -30.96
C ASP A 74 34.81 46.04 -31.43
N GLN A 75 35.71 46.99 -31.22
CA GLN A 75 35.59 48.38 -31.68
C GLN A 75 36.05 48.58 -33.14
N PHE A 76 36.71 47.60 -33.74
CA PHE A 76 37.16 47.67 -35.12
C PHE A 76 35.99 47.47 -36.08
N ILE A 77 35.68 48.51 -36.87
CA ILE A 77 34.58 48.51 -37.84
C ILE A 77 35.14 48.81 -39.23
N LEU A 78 35.04 47.88 -40.17
CA LEU A 78 35.58 47.98 -41.53
C LEU A 78 35.08 49.23 -42.25
N LYS A 79 33.77 49.49 -42.21
CA LYS A 79 33.11 50.68 -42.77
C LYS A 79 33.68 52.01 -42.31
N THR A 80 34.29 52.07 -41.13
CA THR A 80 34.81 53.34 -40.59
C THR A 80 36.07 53.81 -41.30
N ILE A 81 36.82 52.91 -41.96
CA ILE A 81 38.04 53.24 -42.68
C ILE A 81 37.75 53.13 -44.19
N PRO A 82 37.56 54.25 -44.91
CA PRO A 82 37.16 54.23 -46.31
C PRO A 82 38.16 53.48 -47.21
N GLY A 83 37.67 52.51 -47.98
CA GLY A 83 38.47 51.74 -48.94
C GLY A 83 39.32 50.61 -48.35
N LEU A 84 39.31 50.40 -47.03
CA LEU A 84 40.01 49.30 -46.38
C LEU A 84 39.45 47.94 -46.80
N THR A 85 38.12 47.78 -46.77
CA THR A 85 37.44 46.54 -47.15
C THR A 85 37.82 46.13 -48.58
N ASP A 86 37.76 47.06 -49.54
CA ASP A 86 38.15 46.82 -50.93
C ASP A 86 39.63 46.42 -51.09
N ALA A 87 40.53 47.04 -50.32
CA ALA A 87 41.96 46.74 -50.36
C ALA A 87 42.25 45.33 -49.83
N LEU A 88 41.52 44.89 -48.80
CA LEU A 88 41.63 43.53 -48.24
C LEU A 88 41.14 42.44 -49.19
N PHE A 89 40.30 42.76 -50.19
CA PHE A 89 39.84 41.80 -51.20
C PHE A 89 40.87 41.55 -52.33
N GLU A 90 41.80 42.48 -52.59
CA GLU A 90 42.69 42.43 -53.78
C GLU A 90 43.57 41.16 -53.80
N TRP A 91 44.26 40.84 -52.71
CA TRP A 91 45.15 39.69 -52.64
C TRP A 91 44.41 38.33 -52.59
N PRO A 92 43.34 38.17 -51.77
CA PRO A 92 42.53 36.96 -51.79
C PRO A 92 41.91 36.65 -53.15
N GLU A 93 41.40 37.65 -53.87
CA GLU A 93 40.80 37.46 -55.20
C GLU A 93 41.83 37.00 -56.22
N TRP A 94 43.02 37.63 -56.23
CA TRP A 94 44.12 37.16 -57.06
C TRP A 94 44.46 35.71 -56.76
N TYR A 95 44.56 35.32 -55.49
CA TYR A 95 44.89 33.93 -55.13
C TYR A 95 43.81 32.94 -55.56
N ALA A 96 42.54 33.26 -55.37
CA ALA A 96 41.39 32.42 -55.72
C ALA A 96 41.19 32.24 -57.24
N THR A 97 41.71 33.17 -58.06
CA THR A 97 41.51 33.17 -59.53
C THR A 97 42.76 32.78 -60.32
N GLU A 98 43.94 33.27 -59.93
CA GLU A 98 45.19 33.13 -60.69
C GLU A 98 46.35 32.58 -59.85
N GLY A 99 46.48 33.02 -58.60
CA GLY A 99 47.62 32.70 -57.73
C GLY A 99 47.71 31.22 -57.36
N TYR A 100 46.58 30.53 -57.22
CA TYR A 100 46.59 29.08 -56.94
C TYR A 100 47.23 28.27 -58.08
N LEU A 101 47.06 28.68 -59.36
CA LEU A 101 47.68 28.01 -60.51
C LEU A 101 49.22 28.09 -60.47
N VAL A 102 49.75 29.15 -59.85
CA VAL A 102 51.19 29.27 -59.59
C VAL A 102 51.57 28.31 -58.47
N ALA A 103 50.81 28.25 -57.37
CA ALA A 103 51.04 27.32 -56.26
C ALA A 103 51.03 25.84 -56.69
N GLU A 104 50.15 25.46 -57.61
CA GLU A 104 50.08 24.09 -58.12
C GLU A 104 51.34 23.62 -58.86
N LYS A 105 52.08 24.54 -59.46
CA LYS A 105 53.35 24.22 -60.15
C LYS A 105 54.46 23.83 -59.16
N TYR A 106 54.31 24.20 -57.89
CA TYR A 106 55.33 24.04 -56.84
C TYR A 106 54.85 23.11 -55.71
N ARG A 107 54.05 22.07 -56.00
CA ARG A 107 53.57 21.11 -54.99
C ARG A 107 54.67 20.31 -54.28
N LEU A 108 55.80 20.07 -54.95
CA LEU A 108 56.92 19.26 -54.44
C LEU A 108 58.15 20.09 -54.02
N PHE A 109 58.22 21.36 -54.43
CA PHE A 109 59.41 22.22 -54.26
C PHE A 109 59.01 23.58 -53.67
N ALA A 110 59.93 24.25 -52.99
CA ALA A 110 59.67 25.58 -52.43
C ALA A 110 59.33 26.58 -53.54
N MET A 111 58.28 27.37 -53.30
CA MET A 111 57.86 28.46 -54.17
C MET A 111 58.88 29.61 -54.12
N PRO A 112 59.11 30.36 -55.22
CA PRO A 112 59.93 31.56 -55.19
C PRO A 112 59.46 32.57 -54.13
N ASP A 113 60.39 33.17 -53.38
CA ASP A 113 60.12 34.10 -52.27
C ASP A 113 59.11 35.21 -52.60
N THR A 114 59.09 35.69 -53.85
CA THR A 114 58.18 36.74 -54.29
C THR A 114 56.74 36.25 -54.42
N GLU A 115 56.54 35.04 -54.94
CA GLU A 115 55.21 34.44 -55.08
C GLU A 115 54.71 33.93 -53.72
N ASP A 116 55.59 33.41 -52.87
CA ASP A 116 55.24 33.01 -51.51
C ASP A 116 54.78 34.20 -50.66
N ARG A 117 55.43 35.37 -50.80
CA ARG A 117 54.97 36.61 -50.15
C ARG A 117 53.58 37.03 -50.60
N LYS A 118 53.27 36.95 -51.90
CA LYS A 118 51.92 37.27 -52.41
C LYS A 118 50.87 36.30 -51.87
N ARG A 119 51.18 34.99 -51.81
CA ARG A 119 50.32 34.00 -51.17
C ARG A 119 50.08 34.33 -49.69
N ARG A 120 51.12 34.72 -48.95
CA ARG A 120 50.99 35.14 -47.54
C ARG A 120 50.12 36.38 -47.38
N HIS A 121 50.28 37.40 -48.23
CA HIS A 121 49.40 38.57 -48.23
C HIS A 121 47.93 38.17 -48.43
N ALA A 122 47.66 37.25 -49.37
CA ALA A 122 46.31 36.74 -49.61
C ALA A 122 45.74 36.00 -48.39
N LEU A 123 46.55 35.15 -47.75
CA LEU A 123 46.14 34.41 -46.55
C LEU A 123 45.88 35.32 -45.35
N GLU A 124 46.77 36.27 -45.07
CA GLU A 124 46.61 37.25 -43.99
C GLU A 124 45.38 38.12 -44.22
N SER A 125 45.13 38.53 -45.48
CA SER A 125 43.96 39.35 -45.83
C SER A 125 42.64 38.60 -45.63
N ILE A 126 42.52 37.35 -46.09
CA ILE A 126 41.30 36.57 -45.87
C ILE A 126 41.09 36.22 -44.39
N PHE A 127 42.19 36.00 -43.64
CA PHE A 127 42.14 35.81 -42.20
C PHE A 127 41.60 37.06 -41.48
N ILE A 128 42.06 38.26 -41.86
CA ILE A 128 41.56 39.52 -41.31
C ILE A 128 40.07 39.69 -41.63
N LEU A 129 39.64 39.41 -42.87
CA LEU A 129 38.23 39.46 -43.25
C LEU A 129 37.38 38.49 -42.41
N ARG A 130 37.86 37.25 -42.23
CA ARG A 130 37.21 36.22 -41.41
C ARG A 130 37.07 36.65 -39.96
N ASN A 131 38.15 37.12 -39.33
CA ASN A 131 38.12 37.55 -37.93
C ASN A 131 37.28 38.82 -37.75
N SER A 132 37.33 39.74 -38.71
CA SER A 132 36.49 40.94 -38.65
C SER A 132 35.01 40.60 -38.64
N ALA A 133 34.61 39.50 -39.28
CA ALA A 133 33.24 39.01 -39.32
C ALA A 133 32.72 38.43 -37.98
N THR A 134 33.56 38.29 -36.94
CA THR A 134 33.04 37.96 -35.59
C THR A 134 32.29 39.13 -34.97
N ASN A 135 32.51 40.35 -35.47
CA ASN A 135 31.78 41.55 -35.08
C ASN A 135 30.56 41.75 -36.01
N GLU A 136 29.36 41.88 -35.42
CA GLU A 136 28.08 41.91 -36.15
C GLU A 136 27.99 43.01 -37.25
N PRO A 137 28.43 44.26 -37.05
CA PRO A 137 28.40 45.29 -38.09
C PRO A 137 29.31 44.98 -39.28
N ASN A 138 30.46 44.35 -39.03
CA ASN A 138 31.39 43.94 -40.08
C ASN A 138 30.86 42.72 -40.84
N ALA A 139 30.26 41.75 -40.13
CA ALA A 139 29.59 40.63 -40.76
C ALA A 139 28.49 41.10 -41.72
N TYR A 140 27.69 42.08 -41.28
CA TYR A 140 26.66 42.69 -42.12
C TYR A 140 27.24 43.38 -43.36
N GLU A 141 28.32 44.16 -43.21
CA GLU A 141 29.00 44.79 -44.34
C GLU A 141 29.54 43.76 -45.34
N LEU A 142 30.27 42.75 -44.84
CA LEU A 142 30.87 41.71 -45.66
C LEU A 142 29.81 40.86 -46.38
N ALA A 143 28.68 40.56 -45.73
CA ALA A 143 27.57 39.82 -46.34
C ALA A 143 26.94 40.57 -47.53
N HIS A 144 26.90 41.90 -47.49
CA HIS A 144 26.29 42.74 -48.54
C HIS A 144 27.32 43.26 -49.57
N HIS A 145 28.61 43.00 -49.35
CA HIS A 145 29.67 43.49 -50.23
C HIS A 145 29.73 42.64 -51.53
N PRO A 146 29.74 43.26 -52.73
CA PRO A 146 29.57 42.55 -54.00
C PRO A 146 30.72 41.59 -54.34
N ARG A 147 31.89 41.78 -53.73
CA ARG A 147 33.10 40.97 -53.94
C ARG A 147 33.19 39.72 -53.05
N THR A 148 32.40 39.64 -51.98
CA THR A 148 32.50 38.57 -50.98
C THR A 148 32.12 37.20 -51.53
N LEU A 149 30.91 37.06 -52.08
CA LEU A 149 30.44 35.76 -52.61
C LEU A 149 31.26 35.26 -53.80
N PRO A 150 31.62 36.10 -54.81
CA PRO A 150 32.53 35.69 -55.87
C PRO A 150 33.86 35.13 -55.32
N LEU A 151 34.53 35.85 -54.41
CA LEU A 151 35.78 35.40 -53.80
C LEU A 151 35.62 34.03 -53.13
N LEU A 152 34.61 33.88 -52.27
CA LEU A 152 34.42 32.66 -51.48
C LEU A 152 34.06 31.47 -52.36
N PHE A 153 33.23 31.66 -53.38
CA PHE A 153 32.83 30.58 -54.28
C PHE A 153 33.96 30.20 -55.24
N ASP A 154 34.72 31.17 -55.76
CA ASP A 154 35.93 30.86 -56.53
C ASP A 154 36.98 30.16 -55.68
N ALA A 155 37.17 30.56 -54.41
CA ALA A 155 38.07 29.87 -53.50
C ALA A 155 37.65 28.41 -53.29
N LEU A 156 36.36 28.15 -53.05
CA LEU A 156 35.84 26.80 -52.82
C LEU A 156 35.74 25.95 -54.10
N SER A 157 35.66 26.56 -55.29
CA SER A 157 35.57 25.80 -56.54
C SER A 157 36.92 25.60 -57.24
N ASN A 158 37.88 26.53 -57.08
CA ASN A 158 39.15 26.49 -57.82
C ASN A 158 40.28 25.83 -57.04
N LEU A 159 40.32 25.99 -55.71
CA LEU A 159 41.43 25.47 -54.90
C LEU A 159 41.19 24.01 -54.54
N ILE A 160 42.25 23.21 -54.60
CA ILE A 160 42.25 21.84 -54.07
C ILE A 160 42.42 21.91 -52.55
N PRO A 161 41.43 21.46 -51.74
CA PRO A 161 41.36 21.75 -50.31
C PRO A 161 42.44 21.03 -49.47
N ASP A 162 42.77 19.78 -49.80
CA ASP A 162 43.66 18.92 -49.01
C ASP A 162 45.15 19.11 -49.33
N THR A 163 45.55 20.29 -49.80
CA THR A 163 46.95 20.61 -50.06
C THR A 163 47.47 21.57 -49.00
N ASP A 164 48.69 21.37 -48.49
CA ASP A 164 49.31 22.23 -47.47
C ASP A 164 49.31 23.72 -47.86
N MET A 165 49.37 24.00 -49.17
CA MET A 165 49.36 25.37 -49.69
C MET A 165 47.99 26.04 -49.63
N ASN A 166 46.90 25.28 -49.70
CA ASN A 166 45.54 25.83 -49.82
C ASN A 166 44.67 25.60 -48.58
N ALA A 167 44.98 24.60 -47.74
CA ALA A 167 44.13 24.17 -46.64
C ALA A 167 43.75 25.33 -45.70
N GLU A 168 44.72 26.17 -45.30
CA GLU A 168 44.44 27.33 -44.43
C GLU A 168 43.60 28.40 -45.12
N PHE A 169 43.83 28.65 -46.42
CA PHE A 169 43.04 29.62 -47.18
C PHE A 169 41.59 29.17 -47.33
N VAL A 170 41.40 27.89 -47.69
CA VAL A 170 40.08 27.27 -47.81
C VAL A 170 39.35 27.24 -46.46
N LEU A 171 40.05 26.92 -45.37
CA LEU A 171 39.47 26.96 -44.03
C LEU A 171 38.99 28.37 -43.66
N ASN A 172 39.81 29.41 -43.87
CA ASN A 172 39.40 30.80 -43.62
C ASN A 172 38.23 31.23 -44.52
N ALA A 173 38.19 30.77 -45.77
CA ALA A 173 37.07 31.02 -46.67
C ALA A 173 35.78 30.37 -46.16
N MET A 174 35.84 29.12 -45.67
CA MET A 174 34.69 28.41 -45.11
C MET A 174 34.18 29.06 -43.83
N GLU A 175 35.07 29.45 -42.92
CA GLU A 175 34.72 30.12 -41.67
C GLU A 175 34.14 31.53 -41.92
N LEU A 176 34.69 32.28 -42.88
CA LEU A 176 34.10 33.56 -43.31
C LEU A 176 32.71 33.34 -43.92
N LEU A 177 32.56 32.33 -44.80
CA LEU A 177 31.27 31.97 -45.37
C LEU A 177 30.25 31.56 -44.31
N GLN A 178 30.70 30.86 -43.27
CA GLN A 178 29.88 30.46 -42.13
C GLN A 178 29.39 31.67 -41.33
N ALA A 179 30.27 32.66 -41.08
CA ALA A 179 29.92 33.88 -40.36
C ALA A 179 28.82 34.71 -41.06
N ILE A 180 28.73 34.65 -42.39
CA ILE A 180 27.75 35.41 -43.19
C ILE A 180 26.61 34.54 -43.78
N SER A 181 26.49 33.28 -43.36
CA SER A 181 25.67 32.31 -44.09
C SER A 181 24.15 32.52 -43.97
N ALA A 182 23.70 33.32 -42.99
CA ALA A 182 22.28 33.48 -42.63
C ALA A 182 21.38 33.93 -43.81
N GLY A 183 21.94 34.66 -44.79
CA GLY A 183 21.22 35.14 -45.97
C GLY A 183 21.55 34.42 -47.29
N ILE A 184 22.34 33.34 -47.27
CA ILE A 184 22.87 32.72 -48.49
C ILE A 184 21.92 31.65 -49.04
N ILE A 185 21.55 31.78 -50.31
CA ILE A 185 20.68 30.85 -51.04
C ILE A 185 21.47 30.18 -52.17
N LEU A 186 21.76 28.89 -52.06
CA LEU A 186 22.62 28.17 -53.01
C LEU A 186 22.06 28.14 -54.44
N ARG A 187 20.73 28.13 -54.61
CA ARG A 187 20.07 28.07 -55.93
C ARG A 187 19.28 29.34 -56.32
N GLY A 188 19.73 30.51 -55.85
CA GLY A 188 19.15 31.82 -56.22
C GLY A 188 20.03 32.69 -57.12
N PHE A 189 21.25 32.27 -57.46
CA PHE A 189 22.22 33.12 -58.14
C PHE A 189 22.09 33.08 -59.67
N THR A 190 22.22 34.25 -60.30
CA THR A 190 22.40 34.37 -61.76
C THR A 190 23.56 33.49 -62.23
N SER A 191 23.50 33.00 -63.47
CA SER A 191 24.37 31.98 -64.10
C SER A 191 25.90 32.23 -64.13
N LYS A 192 26.43 33.21 -63.39
CA LYS A 192 27.85 33.61 -63.37
C LYS A 192 28.64 33.10 -62.15
N LEU A 193 28.01 32.70 -61.05
CA LEU A 193 28.68 32.22 -59.84
C LEU A 193 28.81 30.69 -59.83
N LYS A 194 29.95 30.17 -59.36
CA LYS A 194 30.19 28.72 -59.23
C LYS A 194 29.49 28.15 -57.99
N ASP A 195 29.11 26.87 -58.03
CA ASP A 195 28.46 26.20 -56.90
C ASP A 195 29.50 25.69 -55.89
N PRO A 196 29.48 26.14 -54.62
CA PRO A 196 30.39 25.66 -53.59
C PRO A 196 30.01 24.29 -53.02
N LEU A 197 28.77 23.83 -53.22
CA LEU A 197 28.22 22.64 -52.56
C LEU A 197 28.99 21.34 -52.89
N PRO A 198 29.38 21.04 -54.15
CA PRO A 198 30.12 19.82 -54.47
C PRO A 198 31.45 19.72 -53.71
N THR A 199 32.19 20.82 -53.58
CA THR A 199 33.45 20.82 -52.84
C THR A 199 33.23 20.62 -51.35
N LEU A 200 32.22 21.26 -50.76
CA LEU A 200 31.89 21.08 -49.34
C LEU A 200 31.52 19.62 -49.02
N LEU A 201 30.72 18.98 -49.89
CA LEU A 201 30.38 17.56 -49.77
C LEU A 201 31.60 16.65 -49.97
N GLN A 202 32.49 17.00 -50.90
CA GLN A 202 33.73 16.26 -51.12
C GLN A 202 34.64 16.32 -49.88
N ILE A 203 34.83 17.51 -49.30
CA ILE A 203 35.61 17.70 -48.07
C ILE A 203 35.02 16.88 -46.93
N ALA A 204 33.71 16.98 -46.68
CA ALA A 204 33.05 16.25 -45.60
C ALA A 204 33.19 14.71 -45.75
N GLY A 205 33.03 14.19 -46.97
CA GLY A 205 33.04 12.76 -47.25
C GLY A 205 34.44 12.13 -47.30
N HIS A 206 35.41 12.83 -47.90
CA HIS A 206 36.65 12.21 -48.41
C HIS A 206 37.94 12.87 -47.92
N SER A 207 37.89 14.06 -47.31
CA SER A 207 39.10 14.68 -46.75
C SER A 207 39.66 13.86 -45.60
N SER A 208 40.98 13.94 -45.39
CA SER A 208 41.66 13.42 -44.21
C SER A 208 41.98 14.51 -43.17
N ASN A 209 41.71 15.78 -43.50
CA ASN A 209 42.00 16.92 -42.63
C ASN A 209 40.84 17.18 -41.67
N ARG A 210 41.04 16.87 -40.39
CA ARG A 210 40.04 17.04 -39.32
C ARG A 210 39.43 18.44 -39.28
N SER A 211 40.22 19.49 -39.43
CA SER A 211 39.74 20.87 -39.34
C SER A 211 38.82 21.23 -40.51
N LEU A 212 39.18 20.80 -41.73
CA LEU A 212 38.34 21.00 -42.92
C LEU A 212 37.04 20.22 -42.84
N ILE A 213 37.07 18.99 -42.32
CA ILE A 213 35.85 18.17 -42.11
C ILE A 213 34.90 18.89 -41.13
N ILE A 214 35.38 19.32 -39.97
CA ILE A 214 34.56 20.00 -38.96
C ILE A 214 33.97 21.30 -39.53
N ALA A 215 34.79 22.12 -40.18
CA ALA A 215 34.34 23.36 -40.80
C ALA A 215 33.28 23.10 -41.90
N SER A 216 33.48 22.04 -42.71
CA SER A 216 32.54 21.70 -43.79
C SER A 216 31.19 21.24 -43.25
N LEU A 217 31.18 20.35 -42.25
CA LEU A 217 29.95 19.87 -41.62
C LEU A 217 29.20 20.99 -40.91
N SER A 218 29.92 21.88 -40.23
CA SER A 218 29.35 23.03 -39.53
C SER A 218 28.71 24.03 -40.49
N LEU A 219 29.42 24.37 -41.57
CA LEU A 219 28.92 25.23 -42.62
C LEU A 219 27.71 24.61 -43.34
N LEU A 220 27.77 23.33 -43.69
CA LEU A 220 26.64 22.63 -44.32
C LEU A 220 25.42 22.58 -43.41
N ALA A 221 25.60 22.33 -42.11
CA ALA A 221 24.50 22.35 -41.13
C ALA A 221 23.82 23.73 -41.08
N GLN A 222 24.60 24.82 -41.08
CA GLN A 222 24.08 26.18 -41.06
C GLN A 222 23.40 26.56 -42.38
N LEU A 223 23.97 26.16 -43.53
CA LEU A 223 23.37 26.38 -44.85
C LEU A 223 22.02 25.65 -45.01
N PHE A 224 21.93 24.40 -44.54
CA PHE A 224 20.69 23.60 -44.62
C PHE A 224 19.67 23.92 -43.53
N SER A 225 20.05 24.65 -42.49
CA SER A 225 19.10 25.25 -41.55
C SER A 225 18.27 26.36 -42.21
N ASN A 226 18.73 26.93 -43.33
CA ASN A 226 17.92 27.81 -44.17
C ASN A 226 16.97 26.98 -45.04
N THR A 227 15.66 27.19 -44.88
CA THR A 227 14.61 26.42 -45.57
C THR A 227 14.68 26.50 -47.09
N GLN A 228 15.27 27.57 -47.64
CA GLN A 228 15.43 27.75 -49.09
C GLN A 228 16.52 26.85 -49.70
N ASN A 229 17.45 26.34 -48.87
CA ASN A 229 18.54 25.47 -49.31
C ASN A 229 18.21 23.98 -49.18
N ILE A 230 17.12 23.61 -48.48
CA ILE A 230 16.69 22.22 -48.24
C ILE A 230 16.55 21.42 -49.53
N ILE A 231 16.18 22.06 -50.64
CA ILE A 231 16.03 21.44 -51.97
C ILE A 231 17.33 20.79 -52.47
N CYS A 232 18.49 21.20 -51.93
CA CYS A 232 19.79 20.66 -52.30
C CYS A 232 20.21 19.45 -51.42
N LEU A 233 19.38 19.02 -50.46
CA LEU A 233 19.63 17.81 -49.67
C LEU A 233 19.41 16.54 -50.52
N ASP A 234 20.26 15.55 -50.28
CA ASP A 234 20.19 14.23 -50.93
C ASP A 234 20.26 13.14 -49.86
N LYS A 235 19.41 12.12 -49.98
CA LYS A 235 19.37 10.95 -49.08
C LYS A 235 20.69 10.17 -49.03
N ASP A 236 21.48 10.22 -50.12
CA ASP A 236 22.76 9.52 -50.27
C ASP A 236 23.95 10.50 -50.17
N SER A 237 23.79 11.60 -49.43
CA SER A 237 24.80 12.64 -49.24
C SER A 237 26.12 12.10 -48.66
N PRO A 238 27.29 12.45 -49.24
CA PRO A 238 28.60 12.12 -48.66
C PRO A 238 28.79 12.64 -47.23
N ALA A 239 28.19 13.79 -46.91
CA ALA A 239 28.23 14.37 -45.57
C ALA A 239 27.38 13.60 -44.56
N LEU A 240 26.27 12.98 -45.00
CA LEU A 240 25.47 12.08 -44.16
C LEU A 240 26.30 10.82 -43.83
N ALA A 241 26.89 10.18 -44.84
CA ALA A 241 27.73 9.00 -44.65
C ALA A 241 28.92 9.30 -43.71
N ALA A 242 29.57 10.46 -43.86
CA ALA A 242 30.64 10.91 -42.98
C ALA A 242 30.16 11.12 -41.54
N SER A 243 29.01 11.79 -41.36
CA SER A 243 28.44 12.04 -40.03
C SER A 243 28.11 10.74 -39.30
N LEU A 244 27.54 9.75 -40.00
CA LEU A 244 27.27 8.42 -39.43
C LEU A 244 28.56 7.65 -39.08
N ARG A 245 29.61 7.81 -39.90
CA ARG A 245 30.93 7.18 -39.67
C ARG A 245 31.62 7.74 -38.42
N TYR A 246 31.52 9.05 -38.18
CA TYR A 246 32.21 9.71 -37.07
C TYR A 246 31.43 9.73 -35.76
N LEU A 247 30.11 9.51 -35.80
CA LEU A 247 29.22 9.54 -34.63
C LEU A 247 29.69 8.69 -33.43
N PRO A 248 30.27 7.48 -33.60
CA PRO A 248 30.74 6.67 -32.46
C PRO A 248 32.01 7.18 -31.77
N LEU A 249 32.69 8.21 -32.31
CA LEU A 249 33.98 8.70 -31.81
C LEU A 249 33.82 9.67 -30.63
N PHE A 250 33.21 9.22 -29.52
CA PHE A 250 32.84 10.08 -28.38
C PHE A 250 34.00 10.87 -27.75
N VAL A 251 35.24 10.37 -27.92
CA VAL A 251 36.46 11.05 -27.47
C VAL A 251 36.68 12.37 -28.22
N ASP A 252 36.33 12.44 -29.51
CA ASP A 252 36.48 13.63 -30.34
C ASP A 252 35.17 14.45 -30.38
N ARG A 253 34.92 15.15 -29.25
CA ARG A 253 33.69 15.94 -29.06
C ARG A 253 33.40 16.94 -30.18
N PRO A 254 34.35 17.77 -30.65
CA PRO A 254 34.07 18.74 -31.71
C PRO A 254 33.65 18.10 -33.05
N LEU A 255 34.21 16.92 -33.38
CA LEU A 255 33.83 16.20 -34.60
C LEU A 255 32.44 15.57 -34.48
N VAL A 256 32.13 14.99 -33.31
CA VAL A 256 30.81 14.43 -33.01
C VAL A 256 29.74 15.51 -32.99
N GLU A 257 30.02 16.68 -32.40
CA GLU A 257 29.09 17.82 -32.37
C GLU A 257 28.80 18.34 -33.78
N ALA A 258 29.82 18.52 -34.62
CA ALA A 258 29.62 18.91 -36.02
C ALA A 258 28.81 17.87 -36.81
N SER A 259 29.04 16.58 -36.56
CA SER A 259 28.30 15.47 -37.17
C SER A 259 26.84 15.43 -36.71
N LEU A 260 26.57 15.63 -35.42
CA LEU A 260 25.23 15.71 -34.85
C LEU A 260 24.47 16.92 -35.38
N ASN A 261 25.11 18.09 -35.46
CA ASN A 261 24.48 19.30 -35.98
C ASN A 261 24.10 19.16 -37.46
N TYR A 262 24.97 18.55 -38.29
CA TYR A 262 24.62 18.22 -39.67
C TYR A 262 23.51 17.17 -39.76
N LEU A 263 23.60 16.09 -38.97
CA LEU A 263 22.58 15.03 -38.94
C LEU A 263 21.21 15.57 -38.52
N TYR A 264 21.18 16.48 -37.53
CA TYR A 264 19.97 17.18 -37.12
C TYR A 264 19.42 18.07 -38.24
N ALA A 265 20.24 18.91 -38.87
CA ALA A 265 19.80 19.75 -40.00
C ALA A 265 19.27 18.90 -41.17
N HIS A 266 19.90 17.77 -41.45
CA HIS A 266 19.49 16.83 -42.49
C HIS A 266 18.15 16.16 -42.18
N LEU A 267 18.00 15.58 -40.98
CA LEU A 267 16.80 14.83 -40.58
C LEU A 267 15.63 15.74 -40.17
N SER A 268 15.87 17.01 -39.83
CA SER A 268 14.79 17.98 -39.56
C SER A 268 13.87 18.15 -40.77
N HIS A 269 14.32 17.80 -41.98
CA HIS A 269 13.46 17.72 -43.15
C HIS A 269 12.75 16.36 -43.23
N SER A 270 11.41 16.38 -43.15
CA SER A 270 10.57 15.17 -43.09
C SER A 270 10.86 14.11 -44.18
N PRO A 271 11.00 14.45 -45.48
CA PRO A 271 11.37 13.48 -46.52
C PRO A 271 12.71 12.78 -46.26
N MET A 272 13.70 13.49 -45.70
CA MET A 272 15.01 12.91 -45.38
C MET A 272 14.93 12.01 -44.15
N ALA A 273 14.15 12.40 -43.13
CA ALA A 273 13.87 11.52 -41.98
C ALA A 273 13.18 10.23 -42.41
N LYS A 274 12.15 10.31 -43.24
CA LYS A 274 11.45 9.13 -43.80
C LYS A 274 12.41 8.26 -44.63
N ALA A 275 13.21 8.86 -45.50
CA ALA A 275 14.22 8.14 -46.27
C ALA A 275 15.25 7.44 -45.36
N PHE A 276 15.64 8.08 -44.26
CA PHE A 276 16.57 7.52 -43.29
C PHE A 276 15.99 6.32 -42.52
N LEU A 277 14.67 6.20 -42.34
CA LEU A 277 14.06 5.00 -41.75
C LEU A 277 14.32 3.72 -42.57
N HIS A 278 14.53 3.86 -43.88
CA HIS A 278 14.91 2.76 -44.75
C HIS A 278 16.42 2.50 -44.79
N HIS A 279 17.24 3.40 -44.22
CA HIS A 279 18.69 3.31 -44.29
C HIS A 279 19.22 2.13 -43.46
N PRO A 280 20.16 1.32 -43.98
CA PRO A 280 20.63 0.10 -43.31
C PRO A 280 21.29 0.36 -41.94
N LEU A 281 21.91 1.54 -41.77
CA LEU A 281 22.55 1.93 -40.50
C LEU A 281 21.60 2.59 -39.51
N MET A 282 20.30 2.78 -39.82
CA MET A 282 19.37 3.49 -38.94
C MET A 282 19.30 2.87 -37.53
N PRO A 283 19.11 1.55 -37.35
CA PRO A 283 19.03 0.96 -36.01
C PRO A 283 20.34 1.12 -35.21
N SER A 284 21.48 0.97 -35.89
CA SER A 284 22.80 1.16 -35.26
C SER A 284 23.03 2.61 -34.87
N THR A 285 22.59 3.56 -35.70
CA THR A 285 22.68 5.00 -35.43
C THR A 285 21.84 5.35 -34.21
N LEU A 286 20.62 4.85 -34.11
CA LEU A 286 19.76 5.05 -32.95
C LEU A 286 20.42 4.52 -31.65
N ARG A 287 21.02 3.33 -31.69
CA ARG A 287 21.77 2.77 -30.54
C ARG A 287 22.95 3.63 -30.15
N VAL A 288 23.70 4.15 -31.11
CA VAL A 288 24.85 5.04 -30.86
C VAL A 288 24.40 6.36 -30.25
N LEU A 289 23.30 6.96 -30.75
CA LEU A 289 22.73 8.19 -30.18
C LEU A 289 22.27 8.00 -28.73
N VAL A 290 21.61 6.88 -28.42
CA VAL A 290 21.23 6.52 -27.04
C VAL A 290 22.46 6.27 -26.17
N SER A 291 23.45 5.55 -26.70
CA SER A 291 24.72 5.29 -25.97
C SER A 291 25.47 6.59 -25.68
N PHE A 292 25.43 7.55 -26.61
CA PHE A 292 26.00 8.88 -26.42
C PHE A 292 25.29 9.64 -25.28
N LEU A 293 23.94 9.64 -25.27
CA LEU A 293 23.16 10.23 -24.18
C LEU A 293 23.50 9.62 -22.82
N LEU A 294 23.56 8.29 -22.73
CA LEU A 294 23.92 7.58 -21.50
C LEU A 294 25.36 7.89 -21.07
N SER A 295 26.29 8.06 -22.01
CA SER A 295 27.69 8.38 -21.68
C SER A 295 27.87 9.80 -21.14
N GLU A 296 26.99 10.73 -21.49
CA GLU A 296 27.00 12.10 -20.98
C GLU A 296 26.19 12.26 -19.68
N GLN A 297 25.48 11.22 -19.23
CA GLN A 297 24.78 11.19 -17.95
C GLN A 297 25.77 10.87 -16.80
N VAL A 298 26.41 11.91 -16.27
CA VAL A 298 27.25 11.79 -15.08
C VAL A 298 26.39 11.94 -13.83
N GLU A 299 26.20 10.84 -13.12
CA GLU A 299 25.45 10.78 -11.86
C GLU A 299 26.39 10.80 -10.64
N GLU A 300 26.04 11.59 -9.62
CA GLU A 300 26.67 11.54 -8.30
C GLU A 300 25.72 10.82 -7.33
N THR A 301 26.26 9.85 -6.57
CA THR A 301 25.53 9.22 -5.47
C THR A 301 25.56 10.14 -4.25
N VAL A 302 24.41 10.70 -3.88
CA VAL A 302 24.24 11.50 -2.67
C VAL A 302 23.71 10.62 -1.56
N ASN A 303 24.41 10.60 -0.42
CA ASN A 303 23.97 9.93 0.80
C ASN A 303 23.40 10.99 1.75
N LEU A 304 22.08 11.01 1.91
CA LEU A 304 21.39 11.86 2.88
C LEU A 304 21.19 11.07 4.18
N ASP A 305 21.85 11.49 5.26
CA ASP A 305 21.60 10.93 6.59
C ASP A 305 20.30 11.53 7.18
N ILE A 306 19.32 10.67 7.43
CA ILE A 306 18.02 11.00 8.03
C ILE A 306 17.89 10.41 9.44
N SER A 307 19.01 10.06 10.08
CA SER A 307 19.02 9.50 11.43
C SER A 307 18.41 10.47 12.44
N ALA A 308 17.54 9.96 13.32
CA ALA A 308 16.99 10.72 14.44
C ALA A 308 18.02 10.83 15.59
N ASP A 309 17.96 11.91 16.38
CA ASP A 309 18.83 12.09 17.54
C ASP A 309 18.58 10.99 18.60
N THR A 310 19.66 10.37 19.10
CA THR A 310 19.58 9.30 20.12
C THR A 310 20.32 9.67 21.39
N ARG A 311 19.77 9.29 22.55
CA ARG A 311 20.40 9.47 23.87
C ARG A 311 20.85 8.12 24.44
N ALA A 312 22.13 7.99 24.74
CA ALA A 312 22.68 6.79 25.40
C ALA A 312 22.70 6.99 26.92
N ILE A 313 22.05 6.10 27.67
CA ILE A 313 21.96 6.11 29.14
C ILE A 313 22.68 4.87 29.70
N PRO A 314 23.46 4.95 30.79
CA PRO A 314 24.10 3.78 31.39
C PRO A 314 23.08 2.71 31.78
N ALA A 315 23.38 1.44 31.52
CA ALA A 315 22.46 0.32 31.77
C ALA A 315 22.15 0.06 33.26
N THR A 316 22.95 0.61 34.17
CA THR A 316 22.79 0.46 35.63
C THR A 316 22.28 1.77 36.22
N SER A 317 20.95 1.92 36.37
CA SER A 317 20.39 2.99 37.20
C SER A 317 20.50 2.59 38.66
N VAL A 318 21.34 3.29 39.42
CA VAL A 318 21.25 3.32 40.87
C VAL A 318 19.94 4.04 41.19
N VAL A 319 18.91 3.32 41.62
CA VAL A 319 17.69 3.94 42.15
C VAL A 319 18.09 4.62 43.46
N THR A 320 18.36 5.92 43.43
CA THR A 320 18.52 6.73 44.63
C THR A 320 17.14 7.17 45.09
N PRO A 321 16.55 6.56 46.13
CA PRO A 321 15.27 7.01 46.66
C PRO A 321 15.38 8.46 47.15
N ILE A 322 14.30 9.22 46.97
CA ILE A 322 14.15 10.56 47.54
C ILE A 322 14.12 10.42 49.07
N HIS A 323 14.86 11.26 49.78
CA HIS A 323 14.94 11.25 51.24
C HIS A 323 13.64 11.79 51.85
N ASP A 324 13.07 11.01 52.78
CA ASP A 324 11.93 11.39 53.63
C ASP A 324 12.37 11.42 55.09
N LEU A 325 11.74 12.26 55.91
CA LEU A 325 12.10 12.44 57.33
C LEU A 325 12.06 11.11 58.08
N THR A 326 13.18 10.75 58.69
CA THR A 326 13.23 9.62 59.63
C THR A 326 12.53 9.99 60.95
N LYS A 327 12.14 8.98 61.75
CA LYS A 327 11.49 9.22 63.05
C LYS A 327 12.39 10.03 64.00
N GLU A 328 13.69 9.77 63.99
CA GLU A 328 14.67 10.47 64.82
C GLU A 328 14.80 11.94 64.40
N GLU A 329 14.87 12.22 63.09
CA GLU A 329 14.89 13.60 62.58
C GLU A 329 13.58 14.34 62.90
N LEU A 330 12.42 13.68 62.76
CA LEU A 330 11.13 14.27 63.10
C LEU A 330 11.02 14.60 64.59
N GLU A 331 11.47 13.70 65.48
CA GLU A 331 11.50 13.91 66.94
C GLU A 331 12.38 15.10 67.34
N THR A 332 13.47 15.36 66.61
CA THR A 332 14.30 16.57 66.83
C THR A 332 13.64 17.86 66.36
N LEU A 333 12.81 17.81 65.31
CA LEU A 333 12.18 19.00 64.71
C LEU A 333 10.91 19.45 65.44
N ILE A 334 10.12 18.50 65.99
CA ILE A 334 8.85 18.80 66.69
C ILE A 334 8.96 19.89 67.79
N PRO A 335 9.94 19.87 68.70
CA PRO A 335 10.03 20.84 69.80
C PRO A 335 10.59 22.22 69.40
N MET A 336 10.97 22.43 68.13
CA MET A 336 11.56 23.69 67.68
C MET A 336 10.49 24.77 67.38
N PRO A 337 10.71 26.04 67.78
CA PRO A 337 9.80 27.14 67.44
C PRO A 337 9.95 27.58 65.97
N GLU A 338 8.90 28.17 65.41
CA GLU A 338 8.95 28.81 64.09
C GLU A 338 9.64 30.18 64.16
N PRO A 339 10.49 30.58 63.19
CA PRO A 339 10.75 29.93 61.89
C PRO A 339 11.92 28.92 61.88
N GLN A 340 12.55 28.65 63.03
CA GLN A 340 13.74 27.79 63.13
C GLN A 340 13.46 26.35 62.67
N ARG A 341 12.29 25.81 63.03
CA ARG A 341 11.82 24.49 62.61
C ARG A 341 11.71 24.37 61.09
N CYS A 342 11.17 25.40 60.44
CA CYS A 342 11.08 25.48 58.98
C CYS A 342 12.47 25.48 58.31
N TYR A 343 13.45 26.20 58.89
CA TYR A 343 14.82 26.23 58.34
C TYR A 343 15.54 24.89 58.42
N GLU A 344 15.49 24.23 59.58
CA GLU A 344 16.16 22.94 59.75
C GLU A 344 15.48 21.84 58.93
N TRP A 345 14.14 21.85 58.84
CA TRP A 345 13.41 20.97 57.93
C TRP A 345 13.85 21.13 56.47
N MET A 346 13.99 22.37 55.98
CA MET A 346 14.43 22.61 54.60
C MET A 346 15.84 22.08 54.33
N LYS A 347 16.76 22.20 55.30
CA LYS A 347 18.13 21.68 55.19
C LYS A 347 18.18 20.15 55.14
N ILE A 348 17.26 19.48 55.83
CA ILE A 348 17.19 18.01 55.85
C ILE A 348 16.61 17.48 54.54
N MET A 349 15.54 18.11 54.04
CA MET A 349 14.73 17.60 52.94
C MET A 349 15.19 18.01 51.54
N PHE A 350 15.97 19.09 51.42
CA PHE A 350 16.33 19.68 50.13
C PHE A 350 17.82 20.01 50.01
N VAL A 351 18.29 20.09 48.76
CA VAL A 351 19.66 20.48 48.40
C VAL A 351 19.60 21.57 47.33
N ALA A 352 20.54 22.52 47.38
CA ALA A 352 20.66 23.56 46.37
C ALA A 352 21.15 22.97 45.03
N THR A 353 20.36 23.17 43.97
CA THR A 353 20.66 22.67 42.62
C THR A 353 20.28 23.75 41.60
N PRO A 354 21.22 24.26 40.77
CA PRO A 354 20.97 25.39 39.87
C PRO A 354 19.81 25.18 38.88
N GLU A 355 19.66 23.95 38.39
CA GLU A 355 18.61 23.52 37.45
C GLU A 355 17.40 22.88 38.16
N GLY A 356 17.38 22.87 39.49
CA GLY A 356 16.28 22.28 40.26
C GLY A 356 15.03 23.17 40.21
N GLU A 357 13.90 22.58 39.83
CA GLU A 357 12.59 23.23 39.86
C GLU A 357 11.60 22.41 40.67
N LEU A 358 11.03 23.00 41.72
CA LEU A 358 9.93 22.39 42.47
C LEU A 358 8.71 23.33 42.46
N THR A 359 7.49 22.80 42.39
CA THR A 359 6.30 23.66 42.42
C THR A 359 6.11 24.24 43.83
N GLN A 360 5.61 25.48 43.92
CA GLN A 360 5.32 26.10 45.22
C GLN A 360 4.24 25.32 46.00
N VAL A 361 3.33 24.65 45.29
CA VAL A 361 2.27 23.83 45.89
C VAL A 361 2.84 22.56 46.50
N ASP A 362 3.74 21.86 45.81
CA ASP A 362 4.37 20.64 46.32
C ASP A 362 5.29 20.95 47.51
N PHE A 363 6.04 22.06 47.43
CA PHE A 363 6.91 22.52 48.52
C PHE A 363 6.10 22.76 49.81
N TRP A 364 4.95 23.43 49.68
CA TRP A 364 4.05 23.72 50.80
C TRP A 364 3.38 22.45 51.35
N ASN A 365 2.89 21.56 50.48
CA ASN A 365 2.24 20.33 50.92
C ASN A 365 3.20 19.44 51.71
N LEU A 366 4.47 19.33 51.31
CA LEU A 366 5.47 18.56 52.07
C LEU A 366 5.67 19.09 53.50
N TYR A 367 5.70 20.40 53.69
CA TYR A 367 5.82 21.02 55.02
C TYR A 367 4.52 20.85 55.84
N LYS A 368 3.38 21.13 55.21
CA LYS A 368 2.06 21.03 55.83
C LYS A 368 1.79 19.59 56.31
N ASP A 369 2.05 18.60 55.47
CA ASP A 369 1.76 17.21 55.77
C ASP A 369 2.67 16.68 56.89
N ALA A 370 3.92 17.16 56.96
CA ALA A 370 4.86 16.80 58.03
C ALA A 370 4.47 17.36 59.41
N PHE A 371 3.98 18.62 59.48
CA PHE A 371 3.81 19.32 60.77
C PHE A 371 2.37 19.61 61.19
N THR A 372 1.37 19.46 60.32
CA THR A 372 -0.06 19.61 60.69
C THR A 372 -0.50 18.65 61.81
N PRO A 373 -0.06 17.37 61.83
CA PRO A 373 -0.38 16.47 62.94
C PRO A 373 0.18 16.92 64.30
N PHE A 374 1.13 17.85 64.32
CA PHE A 374 1.82 18.34 65.53
C PHE A 374 1.55 19.83 65.81
N ALA A 375 0.48 20.39 65.24
CA ALA A 375 0.10 21.79 65.39
C ALA A 375 -0.16 22.23 66.85
N ASP A 376 -0.47 21.28 67.74
CA ASP A 376 -0.68 21.52 69.17
C ASP A 376 0.58 21.99 69.91
N HIS A 377 1.78 21.69 69.38
CA HIS A 377 3.05 22.11 69.98
C HIS A 377 3.44 23.54 69.56
N HIS A 378 3.41 23.80 68.25
CA HIS A 378 3.62 25.13 67.67
C HIS A 378 2.76 25.28 66.41
N PRO A 379 2.12 26.44 66.21
CA PRO A 379 1.30 26.69 65.02
C PRO A 379 2.14 26.56 63.74
N VAL A 380 1.58 25.93 62.72
CA VAL A 380 2.21 25.74 61.41
C VAL A 380 2.24 27.06 60.64
N LEU A 381 3.37 27.39 60.00
CA LEU A 381 3.49 28.60 59.18
C LEU A 381 2.51 28.59 58.01
N VAL A 382 2.07 29.76 57.54
CA VAL A 382 1.27 29.88 56.31
C VAL A 382 2.14 29.71 55.06
N ALA A 383 1.55 29.27 53.96
CA ALA A 383 2.26 28.99 52.70
C ALA A 383 3.15 30.15 52.23
N SER A 384 2.71 31.41 52.38
CA SER A 384 3.50 32.58 52.00
C SER A 384 4.81 32.71 52.79
N ASP A 385 4.82 32.30 54.05
CA ASP A 385 5.97 32.47 54.95
C ASP A 385 6.96 31.33 54.75
N VAL A 386 6.48 30.11 54.50
CA VAL A 386 7.33 28.97 54.10
C VAL A 386 8.05 29.26 52.79
N ILE A 387 7.36 29.78 51.77
CA ILE A 387 7.99 30.09 50.48
C ILE A 387 9.01 31.25 50.60
N LYS A 388 8.76 32.27 51.44
CA LYS A 388 9.74 33.34 51.72
C LYS A 388 10.99 32.82 52.44
N ASN A 389 10.82 31.87 53.34
CA ASN A 389 11.89 31.27 54.13
C ASN A 389 12.88 30.46 53.27
N VAL A 390 12.49 30.01 52.07
CA VAL A 390 13.39 29.30 51.15
C VAL A 390 14.62 30.13 50.78
N ASN A 391 14.45 31.43 50.50
CA ASN A 391 15.57 32.30 50.13
C ASN A 391 16.53 32.55 51.31
N VAL A 392 16.07 32.33 52.55
CA VAL A 392 16.90 32.45 53.76
C VAL A 392 17.78 31.21 53.93
N VAL A 393 17.25 30.02 53.61
CA VAL A 393 17.99 28.74 53.70
C VAL A 393 18.87 28.50 52.47
N PHE A 394 18.37 28.85 51.28
CA PHE A 394 19.03 28.69 49.99
C PHE A 394 19.10 30.05 49.26
N PRO A 395 20.19 30.82 49.41
CA PRO A 395 20.28 32.18 48.86
C PRO A 395 20.17 32.29 47.33
N GLN A 396 20.44 31.20 46.62
CA GLN A 396 20.33 31.13 45.15
C GLN A 396 18.94 30.67 44.67
N ALA A 397 18.06 30.28 45.59
CA ALA A 397 16.70 29.90 45.25
C ALA A 397 15.85 31.14 44.96
N GLN A 398 14.93 31.04 44.01
CA GLN A 398 14.00 32.12 43.71
C GLN A 398 12.60 31.56 43.40
N ALA A 399 11.60 32.05 44.14
CA ALA A 399 10.20 31.81 43.83
C ALA A 399 9.79 32.68 42.63
N MET A 400 9.32 32.06 41.55
CA MET A 400 8.91 32.75 40.32
C MET A 400 7.63 32.15 39.71
N VAL A 401 6.93 32.96 38.93
CA VAL A 401 5.73 32.56 38.18
C VAL A 401 6.06 32.60 36.70
N LEU A 402 6.08 31.43 36.06
CA LEU A 402 6.34 31.33 34.63
C LEU A 402 5.03 31.54 33.83
N PRO A 403 5.02 32.43 32.82
CA PRO A 403 3.84 32.66 31.98
C PRO A 403 3.58 31.47 31.05
N GLY A 404 2.34 30.95 31.04
CA GLY A 404 1.86 29.86 30.17
C GLY A 404 0.43 29.41 30.54
N PRO A 405 -0.28 28.64 29.70
CA PRO A 405 -1.58 28.04 30.05
C PRO A 405 -1.39 26.56 30.45
N PRO A 406 -1.46 26.19 31.75
CA PRO A 406 -1.68 27.00 32.95
C PRO A 406 -0.41 27.67 33.51
N GLN A 407 -0.58 28.73 34.32
CA GLN A 407 0.53 29.44 34.97
C GLN A 407 1.24 28.51 35.97
N ARG A 408 2.57 28.43 35.90
CA ARG A 408 3.36 27.54 36.77
C ARG A 408 4.07 28.36 37.86
N PHE A 409 3.68 28.10 39.11
CA PHE A 409 4.30 28.68 40.32
C PHE A 409 5.43 27.76 40.79
N ILE A 410 6.68 28.17 40.60
CA ILE A 410 7.85 27.34 40.91
C ILE A 410 8.80 28.03 41.90
N VAL A 411 9.60 27.22 42.58
CA VAL A 411 10.81 27.58 43.32
C VAL A 411 11.97 27.02 42.52
N ARG A 412 12.76 27.90 41.90
CA ARG A 412 13.94 27.53 41.11
C ARG A 412 15.19 27.58 41.99
N GLY A 413 16.12 26.64 41.81
CA GLY A 413 17.38 26.58 42.56
C GLY A 413 17.44 25.53 43.69
N VAL A 414 16.41 24.70 43.84
CA VAL A 414 16.29 23.69 44.92
C VAL A 414 15.72 22.39 44.37
N ASP A 415 16.27 21.24 44.78
CA ASP A 415 15.74 19.91 44.47
C ASP A 415 15.67 19.03 45.75
N ARG A 416 14.88 17.96 45.74
CA ARG A 416 14.77 17.04 46.89
C ARG A 416 16.08 16.26 47.10
N ARG A 417 16.49 16.14 48.35
CA ARG A 417 17.65 15.32 48.75
C ARG A 417 17.40 13.85 48.38
N LYS A 418 18.42 13.14 47.90
CA LYS A 418 18.36 11.71 47.53
C LYS A 418 19.43 10.94 48.31
N ASP A 419 19.06 9.78 48.86
CA ASP A 419 19.97 8.95 49.64
C ASP A 419 20.64 7.90 48.76
N THR A 420 21.96 7.73 48.92
CA THR A 420 22.73 6.72 48.18
C THR A 420 22.85 5.47 49.06
N GLN A 421 21.97 4.48 48.87
CA GLN A 421 22.16 3.16 49.47
C GLN A 421 22.29 2.09 48.40
N VAL A 422 23.44 1.40 48.38
CA VAL A 422 23.65 0.18 47.59
C VAL A 422 22.79 -0.92 48.22
N ALA A 423 21.81 -1.45 47.49
CA ALA A 423 20.96 -2.52 47.99
C ALA A 423 21.83 -3.72 48.44
N PRO A 424 21.68 -4.22 49.69
CA PRO A 424 22.52 -5.28 50.19
C PRO A 424 22.24 -6.61 49.47
N ARG A 425 23.22 -7.11 48.71
CA ARG A 425 23.08 -8.24 47.76
C ARG A 425 22.78 -9.60 48.41
N PHE A 426 23.08 -9.77 49.70
CA PHE A 426 22.94 -11.04 50.42
C PHE A 426 22.19 -10.86 51.76
N LYS A 427 21.06 -10.14 51.74
CA LYS A 427 20.16 -10.06 52.90
C LYS A 427 19.26 -11.30 52.98
N CYS A 428 19.05 -11.83 54.18
CA CYS A 428 18.09 -12.90 54.40
C CYS A 428 16.65 -12.39 54.20
N LEU A 429 15.90 -13.03 53.30
CA LEU A 429 14.48 -12.73 53.05
C LEU A 429 13.55 -13.80 53.62
N TRP A 430 14.05 -14.62 54.55
CA TRP A 430 13.24 -15.61 55.25
C TRP A 430 12.16 -14.94 56.10
N ASP A 431 11.06 -15.65 56.32
CA ASP A 431 9.84 -15.12 56.94
C ASP A 431 9.27 -13.89 56.22
N ARG A 432 9.04 -14.01 54.91
CA ARG A 432 8.47 -12.94 54.06
C ARG A 432 9.26 -11.63 54.15
N SER A 433 10.58 -11.72 54.24
CA SER A 433 11.53 -10.59 54.37
C SER A 433 11.61 -9.92 55.75
N GLN A 434 11.11 -10.57 56.80
CA GLN A 434 11.11 -10.02 58.17
C GLN A 434 12.32 -10.46 59.01
N CYS A 435 13.21 -11.29 58.47
CA CYS A 435 14.43 -11.70 59.17
C CYS A 435 15.30 -10.49 59.56
N SER A 436 15.69 -10.43 60.83
CA SER A 436 16.46 -9.33 61.42
C SER A 436 17.98 -9.43 61.21
N ALA A 437 18.46 -10.49 60.55
CA ALA A 437 19.88 -10.68 60.29
C ALA A 437 20.46 -9.60 59.36
N ALA A 438 21.67 -9.15 59.68
CA ALA A 438 22.42 -8.25 58.81
C ALA A 438 22.73 -8.92 57.46
N PRO A 439 22.97 -8.13 56.39
CA PRO A 439 23.42 -8.68 55.12
C PRO A 439 24.71 -9.49 55.28
N PHE A 440 24.75 -10.66 54.66
CA PHE A 440 25.91 -11.55 54.69
C PHE A 440 26.93 -11.16 53.61
N GLU A 441 28.18 -11.58 53.74
CA GLU A 441 29.22 -11.26 52.74
C GLU A 441 29.26 -12.29 51.60
N THR A 442 28.95 -13.56 51.90
CA THR A 442 28.95 -14.62 50.90
C THR A 442 27.60 -15.34 50.82
N PRO A 443 27.23 -15.87 49.64
CA PRO A 443 26.02 -16.69 49.50
C PRO A 443 26.07 -17.98 50.33
N ARG A 444 27.27 -18.42 50.73
CA ARG A 444 27.46 -19.55 51.64
C ARG A 444 27.01 -19.20 53.05
N ASP A 445 27.44 -18.06 53.58
CA ASP A 445 27.04 -17.62 54.93
C ASP A 445 25.54 -17.38 55.01
N LEU A 446 24.95 -16.82 53.94
CA LEU A 446 23.51 -16.67 53.83
C LEU A 446 22.80 -18.03 53.78
N TYR A 447 23.34 -19.03 53.07
CA TYR A 447 22.77 -20.37 53.03
C TYR A 447 22.80 -21.04 54.40
N GLU A 448 23.95 -20.98 55.09
CA GLU A 448 24.12 -21.54 56.43
C GLU A 448 23.12 -20.91 57.41
N HIS A 449 22.92 -19.58 57.34
CA HIS A 449 21.90 -18.90 58.13
C HIS A 449 20.46 -19.32 57.79
N ILE A 450 20.13 -19.55 56.51
CA ILE A 450 18.79 -20.02 56.12
C ILE A 450 18.53 -21.45 56.65
N LEU A 451 19.56 -22.28 56.75
CA LEU A 451 19.43 -23.62 57.32
C LEU A 451 19.07 -23.57 58.81
N GLU A 452 19.52 -22.57 59.57
CA GLU A 452 19.13 -22.38 60.97
C GLU A 452 17.61 -22.19 61.11
N HIS A 453 16.98 -21.43 60.20
CA HIS A 453 15.52 -21.24 60.18
C HIS A 453 14.74 -22.51 59.83
N LEU A 454 15.34 -23.42 59.07
CA LEU A 454 14.76 -24.74 58.76
C LEU A 454 14.88 -25.72 59.92
N GLU A 455 15.98 -25.64 60.66
CA GLU A 455 16.26 -26.49 61.82
C GLU A 455 15.42 -26.08 63.03
N SER A 456 15.15 -24.78 63.19
CA SER A 456 14.26 -24.24 64.22
C SER A 456 12.76 -24.52 63.99
N SER A 457 12.37 -24.97 62.79
CA SER A 457 10.97 -25.30 62.50
C SER A 457 10.58 -26.68 63.05
N GLU A 458 9.61 -26.78 63.95
CA GLU A 458 9.13 -28.07 64.49
C GLU A 458 8.27 -28.87 63.48
N ASN A 459 7.90 -28.28 62.35
CA ASN A 459 6.99 -28.86 61.37
C ASN A 459 7.73 -29.85 60.44
N PRO A 460 7.27 -31.10 60.25
CA PRO A 460 7.93 -32.09 59.38
C PRO A 460 7.92 -31.70 57.89
N GLU A 461 6.94 -30.88 57.46
CA GLU A 461 6.81 -30.37 56.09
C GLU A 461 6.60 -28.84 56.09
N PRO A 462 7.65 -28.04 56.33
CA PRO A 462 7.50 -26.58 56.35
C PRO A 462 7.36 -26.01 54.92
N PRO A 463 6.54 -24.96 54.70
CA PRO A 463 6.53 -24.22 53.44
C PRO A 463 7.79 -23.36 53.29
N CYS A 464 8.14 -23.00 52.06
CA CYS A 464 9.21 -22.04 51.83
C CYS A 464 8.73 -20.62 52.21
N LEU A 465 9.36 -20.01 53.21
CA LEU A 465 9.02 -18.67 53.69
C LEU A 465 9.88 -17.57 53.08
N TRP A 466 10.69 -17.88 52.07
CA TRP A 466 11.53 -16.90 51.39
C TRP A 466 10.70 -15.93 50.55
N ALA A 467 10.76 -14.63 50.86
CA ALA A 467 10.07 -13.55 50.14
C ALA A 467 8.62 -13.93 49.77
N THR A 468 8.24 -13.92 48.49
CA THR A 468 6.90 -14.32 48.00
C THR A 468 6.86 -15.72 47.41
N CYS A 469 7.82 -16.60 47.74
CA CYS A 469 7.90 -17.94 47.17
C CYS A 469 6.58 -18.72 47.36
N PRO A 470 6.02 -19.32 46.27
CA PRO A 470 4.75 -20.04 46.31
C PRO A 470 4.90 -21.56 46.51
N LEU A 471 6.08 -22.07 46.89
CA LEU A 471 6.31 -23.51 47.02
C LEU A 471 5.39 -24.13 48.09
N GLN A 472 4.72 -25.22 47.73
CA GLN A 472 3.87 -26.02 48.62
C GLN A 472 4.69 -26.66 49.77
N PRO A 473 4.06 -26.95 50.92
CA PRO A 473 4.71 -27.65 52.03
C PRO A 473 5.35 -28.95 51.56
N THR A 474 6.65 -29.14 51.82
CA THR A 474 7.41 -30.31 51.38
C THR A 474 8.34 -30.78 52.50
N PRO A 475 8.75 -32.07 52.50
CA PRO A 475 9.67 -32.58 53.51
C PRO A 475 10.97 -31.79 53.53
N LYS A 476 11.56 -31.56 54.71
CA LYS A 476 12.80 -30.78 54.87
C LYS A 476 13.94 -31.21 53.96
N GLN A 477 14.01 -32.50 53.60
CA GLN A 477 15.02 -33.04 52.67
C GLN A 477 14.88 -32.50 51.25
N GLN A 478 13.66 -32.24 50.78
CA GLN A 478 13.38 -31.68 49.45
C GLN A 478 13.40 -30.14 49.43
N LEU A 479 13.19 -29.51 50.59
CA LEU A 479 13.24 -28.06 50.73
C LEU A 479 14.67 -27.50 50.70
N ARG A 480 15.66 -28.24 51.21
CA ARG A 480 17.09 -27.86 51.17
C ARG A 480 17.64 -27.54 49.77
N PRO A 481 17.42 -28.38 48.73
CA PRO A 481 17.84 -28.04 47.37
C PRO A 481 17.00 -26.92 46.73
N HIS A 482 15.73 -26.75 47.11
CA HIS A 482 14.90 -25.64 46.63
C HIS A 482 15.44 -24.28 47.10
N ILE A 483 15.94 -24.19 48.33
CA ILE A 483 16.51 -22.94 48.88
C ILE A 483 17.71 -22.44 48.08
N LEU A 484 18.48 -23.36 47.47
CA LEU A 484 19.59 -22.98 46.59
C LEU A 484 19.12 -22.19 45.36
N THR A 485 17.85 -22.30 44.94
CA THR A 485 17.30 -21.48 43.84
C THR A 485 17.03 -20.02 44.22
N HIS A 486 16.99 -19.71 45.52
CA HIS A 486 16.77 -18.36 46.05
C HIS A 486 18.08 -17.60 46.29
N LEU A 487 19.22 -18.30 46.27
CA LEU A 487 20.53 -17.70 46.48
C LEU A 487 21.08 -17.14 45.16
N ALA A 488 21.45 -15.86 45.17
CA ALA A 488 22.18 -15.26 44.07
C ALA A 488 23.57 -15.90 43.94
N SER A 489 23.98 -16.19 42.70
CA SER A 489 25.34 -16.67 42.41
C SER A 489 26.40 -15.68 42.94
N SER A 490 27.55 -16.22 43.37
CA SER A 490 28.70 -15.40 43.79
C SER A 490 29.22 -14.53 42.64
N GLN A 491 29.06 -15.01 41.40
CA GLN A 491 29.42 -14.29 40.18
C GLN A 491 28.19 -13.64 39.54
N PRO A 492 28.24 -12.36 39.14
CA PRO A 492 27.22 -11.79 38.27
C PRO A 492 27.17 -12.60 36.96
N PRO A 493 25.99 -12.80 36.36
CA PRO A 493 25.88 -13.53 35.09
C PRO A 493 26.76 -12.87 34.03
N ALA A 494 27.54 -13.67 33.31
CA ALA A 494 28.42 -13.18 32.26
C ALA A 494 27.59 -12.43 31.20
N LYS A 495 27.89 -11.15 30.99
CA LYS A 495 27.29 -10.37 29.89
C LYS A 495 27.70 -11.02 28.57
N HIS A 496 26.76 -11.08 27.63
CA HIS A 496 27.08 -11.52 26.27
C HIS A 496 28.08 -10.52 25.66
N PRO A 497 29.12 -10.95 24.92
CA PRO A 497 30.16 -10.04 24.38
C PRO A 497 29.63 -8.95 23.44
N THR A 498 28.38 -9.05 22.99
CA THR A 498 27.71 -8.05 22.14
C THR A 498 26.81 -7.08 22.93
N GLN A 499 26.69 -7.21 24.25
CA GLN A 499 25.92 -6.28 25.08
C GLN A 499 26.81 -5.11 25.51
N ASP A 500 26.46 -3.93 25.01
CA ASP A 500 27.09 -2.66 25.34
C ASP A 500 26.63 -2.16 26.73
N ASP A 501 27.45 -1.38 27.42
CA ASP A 501 27.15 -0.87 28.77
C ASP A 501 26.12 0.29 28.77
N MET A 502 25.67 0.68 27.57
CA MET A 502 24.81 1.82 27.31
C MET A 502 23.49 1.40 26.63
N ILE A 503 22.38 1.93 27.14
CA ILE A 503 21.02 1.76 26.65
C ILE A 503 20.65 2.98 25.78
N THR A 504 20.39 2.76 24.49
CA THR A 504 19.95 3.82 23.56
C THR A 504 18.44 4.09 23.67
N VAL A 505 18.04 5.31 24.02
CA VAL A 505 16.64 5.74 24.11
C VAL A 505 16.36 6.77 23.00
N ALA A 506 15.18 6.71 22.38
CA ALA A 506 14.73 7.68 21.39
C ALA A 506 14.28 8.97 22.12
N SER A 507 14.82 10.14 21.78
CA SER A 507 14.37 11.43 22.34
C SER A 507 12.97 11.82 21.79
N ASP A 508 12.13 12.66 22.37
CA ASP A 508 12.12 13.45 23.62
C ASP A 508 10.87 13.05 24.45
N GLY A 509 11.01 12.86 25.76
CA GLY A 509 9.88 12.66 26.69
C GLY A 509 9.73 11.27 27.35
N GLU A 510 10.57 10.29 27.02
CA GLU A 510 10.58 9.00 27.74
C GLU A 510 11.36 9.09 29.06
N SER A 511 10.70 8.81 30.18
CA SER A 511 11.32 8.78 31.51
C SER A 511 12.03 7.43 31.75
N TYR A 512 13.31 7.50 32.16
CA TYR A 512 14.10 6.35 32.59
C TYR A 512 14.38 6.45 34.10
N PRO A 513 14.30 5.36 34.89
CA PRO A 513 14.01 3.98 34.48
C PRO A 513 12.54 3.74 34.12
N PHE A 514 12.30 2.89 33.12
CA PHE A 514 10.95 2.49 32.73
C PHE A 514 10.30 1.65 33.84
N VAL A 515 9.06 2.00 34.21
CA VAL A 515 8.26 1.22 35.18
C VAL A 515 8.08 -0.24 34.72
N ASN A 516 7.98 -0.46 33.40
CA ASN A 516 7.96 -1.79 32.81
C ASN A 516 8.99 -1.90 31.67
N PRO A 517 10.08 -2.67 31.83
CA PRO A 517 11.11 -2.79 30.81
C PRO A 517 10.64 -3.51 29.53
N THR A 518 9.53 -4.27 29.56
CA THR A 518 9.01 -4.98 28.36
C THR A 518 8.20 -4.08 27.43
N THR A 519 7.86 -2.85 27.84
CA THR A 519 7.09 -1.89 27.03
C THR A 519 7.99 -0.87 26.35
N ARG A 520 9.32 -1.03 26.42
CA ARG A 520 10.27 -0.14 25.77
C ARG A 520 10.15 -0.26 24.26
N LYS A 521 10.00 0.88 23.58
CA LYS A 521 10.03 0.94 22.11
C LYS A 521 11.44 0.62 21.61
N PRO A 522 11.59 -0.12 20.50
CA PRO A 522 12.90 -0.36 19.91
C PRO A 522 13.53 0.98 19.49
N PRO A 523 14.83 1.21 19.76
CA PRO A 523 15.50 2.44 19.33
C PRO A 523 15.53 2.52 17.79
N PRO A 524 15.49 3.74 17.22
CA PRO A 524 15.65 3.92 15.78
C PRO A 524 17.03 3.42 15.31
N PRO A 525 17.19 3.04 14.03
CA PRO A 525 18.47 2.62 13.48
C PRO A 525 19.54 3.71 13.68
N ARG A 526 20.75 3.31 14.10
CA ARG A 526 21.86 4.24 14.38
C ARG A 526 22.36 5.04 13.16
N HIS A 527 22.04 4.56 11.97
CA HIS A 527 22.42 5.18 10.71
C HIS A 527 21.36 4.87 9.67
N THR A 528 20.57 5.86 9.30
CA THR A 528 19.52 5.74 8.30
C THR A 528 19.88 6.68 7.16
N SER A 529 20.62 6.18 6.16
CA SER A 529 21.01 6.97 5.00
C SER A 529 20.15 6.63 3.81
N ILE A 530 19.55 7.64 3.18
CA ILE A 530 18.93 7.52 1.86
C ILE A 530 20.02 7.82 0.83
N SER A 531 20.40 6.80 0.06
CA SER A 531 21.27 6.96 -1.10
C SER A 531 20.40 7.16 -2.33
N TYR A 532 20.55 8.29 -3.02
CA TYR A 532 19.93 8.52 -4.32
C TYR A 532 20.94 9.14 -5.28
N THR A 533 20.79 8.85 -6.57
CA THR A 533 21.65 9.46 -7.59
C THR A 533 21.03 10.78 -8.06
N ARG A 534 21.88 11.78 -8.30
CA ARG A 534 21.47 13.04 -8.93
C ARG A 534 22.42 13.38 -10.09
N PRO A 535 21.94 14.06 -11.14
CA PRO A 535 22.81 14.55 -12.19
C PRO A 535 23.79 15.60 -11.64
N VAL A 536 25.05 15.55 -12.08
CA VAL A 536 26.11 16.48 -11.65
C VAL A 536 25.99 17.84 -12.34
N ALA A 537 25.52 17.86 -13.58
CA ALA A 537 25.39 19.07 -14.40
C ALA A 537 24.25 18.94 -15.42
N ASP A 538 23.84 20.07 -16.00
CA ASP A 538 22.92 20.10 -17.14
C ASP A 538 23.52 19.40 -18.38
N PRO A 539 22.69 18.78 -19.23
CA PRO A 539 23.18 18.06 -20.40
C PRO A 539 23.86 19.01 -21.39
N PRO A 540 24.99 18.61 -22.01
CA PRO A 540 25.68 19.41 -23.01
C PRO A 540 24.83 19.60 -24.28
N SER A 541 25.13 20.64 -25.08
CA SER A 541 24.45 20.94 -26.35
C SER A 541 24.35 19.73 -27.27
N ALA A 542 25.44 18.98 -27.42
CA ALA A 542 25.50 17.79 -28.26
C ALA A 542 24.51 16.70 -27.80
N ALA A 543 24.33 16.51 -26.49
CA ALA A 543 23.35 15.55 -25.97
C ALA A 543 21.92 16.01 -26.28
N LEU A 544 21.63 17.30 -26.17
CA LEU A 544 20.34 17.86 -26.58
C LEU A 544 20.08 17.67 -28.09
N THR A 545 21.09 17.90 -28.94
CA THR A 545 20.99 17.67 -30.39
C THR A 545 20.75 16.19 -30.70
N ALA A 546 21.46 15.27 -30.03
CA ALA A 546 21.24 13.83 -30.18
C ALA A 546 19.81 13.42 -29.80
N LEU A 547 19.28 13.97 -28.70
CA LEU A 547 17.90 13.75 -28.28
C LEU A 547 16.89 14.28 -29.30
N LEU A 548 17.12 15.46 -29.86
CA LEU A 548 16.27 16.03 -30.91
C LEU A 548 16.22 15.14 -32.15
N ILE A 549 17.36 14.56 -32.54
CA ILE A 549 17.42 13.58 -33.65
C ILE A 549 16.60 12.33 -33.31
N ILE A 550 16.76 11.75 -32.12
CA ILE A 550 15.97 10.60 -31.68
C ILE A 550 14.47 10.93 -31.72
N ARG A 551 14.09 12.13 -31.28
CA ARG A 551 12.70 12.60 -31.29
C ARG A 551 12.14 12.74 -32.70
N ILE A 552 12.93 13.25 -33.64
CA ILE A 552 12.55 13.32 -35.06
C ILE A 552 12.31 11.91 -35.59
N LEU A 553 13.24 10.97 -35.36
CA LEU A 553 13.10 9.58 -35.80
C LEU A 553 11.89 8.88 -35.17
N PHE A 554 11.63 9.14 -33.89
CA PHE A 554 10.45 8.65 -33.19
C PHE A 554 9.19 9.19 -33.87
N ARG A 555 9.04 10.51 -33.99
CA ARG A 555 7.89 11.11 -34.67
C ARG A 555 7.69 10.56 -36.06
N SER A 556 8.74 10.51 -36.88
CA SER A 556 8.66 9.95 -38.23
C SER A 556 8.26 8.47 -38.27
N SER A 557 8.37 7.71 -37.18
CA SER A 557 7.96 6.31 -37.09
C SER A 557 6.49 6.11 -36.70
N PHE A 558 5.83 7.14 -36.13
CA PHE A 558 4.48 7.06 -35.55
C PHE A 558 3.47 8.05 -36.16
N VAL A 559 3.81 8.73 -37.27
CA VAL A 559 3.03 9.89 -37.79
C VAL A 559 1.79 9.55 -38.63
N ALA A 560 1.53 8.29 -39.01
CA ALA A 560 0.39 7.97 -39.87
C ALA A 560 -1.02 8.10 -39.24
N THR A 561 -1.18 8.39 -37.94
CA THR A 561 -2.50 8.26 -37.28
C THR A 561 -3.00 9.42 -36.42
N THR A 562 -2.19 10.42 -36.07
CA THR A 562 -2.65 11.47 -35.13
C THR A 562 -2.74 12.85 -35.77
N ASP A 563 -3.94 13.24 -36.20
CA ASP A 563 -4.32 14.65 -36.40
C ASP A 563 -4.65 15.36 -35.07
N THR A 564 -4.35 14.72 -33.93
CA THR A 564 -4.56 15.26 -32.59
C THR A 564 -3.29 15.93 -32.08
N ALA A 565 -3.40 17.21 -31.73
CA ALA A 565 -2.31 17.95 -31.10
C ALA A 565 -1.85 17.25 -29.80
N PRO A 566 -0.53 17.21 -29.51
CA PRO A 566 -0.01 16.54 -28.33
C PRO A 566 -0.57 17.19 -27.05
N ARG A 567 -1.20 16.39 -26.18
CA ARG A 567 -1.56 16.82 -24.82
C ARG A 567 -0.27 16.99 -24.01
N ALA A 568 -0.17 18.10 -23.31
CA ALA A 568 0.94 18.40 -22.43
C ALA A 568 0.80 17.61 -21.12
N ASP A 569 1.21 16.33 -21.15
CA ASP A 569 1.34 15.53 -19.93
C ASP A 569 2.76 15.67 -19.36
N GLY A 570 2.82 15.87 -18.03
CA GLY A 570 3.94 16.48 -17.32
C GLY A 570 5.25 15.70 -17.20
N ASP A 571 5.37 14.46 -17.68
CA ASP A 571 6.55 13.62 -17.37
C ASP A 571 7.18 12.85 -18.55
N HIS A 572 6.77 13.10 -19.81
CA HIS A 572 7.22 12.29 -20.96
C HIS A 572 8.37 12.86 -21.81
N PHE A 573 9.19 13.78 -21.28
CA PHE A 573 10.38 14.34 -21.96
C PHE A 573 10.18 14.68 -23.46
N GLY A 574 8.97 15.10 -23.85
CA GLY A 574 8.61 15.46 -25.22
C GLY A 574 8.36 14.32 -26.22
N PHE A 575 8.37 13.05 -25.82
CA PHE A 575 7.88 11.92 -26.60
C PHE A 575 6.35 11.84 -26.45
N PRO A 576 5.57 11.94 -27.53
CA PRO A 576 4.13 11.66 -27.45
C PRO A 576 3.94 10.24 -26.91
N GLY A 577 2.99 10.03 -26.00
CA GLY A 577 2.54 8.68 -25.66
C GLY A 577 2.18 7.95 -26.95
N VAL A 578 2.59 6.69 -27.07
CA VAL A 578 2.23 5.85 -28.22
C VAL A 578 0.71 5.69 -28.19
N VAL A 579 0.00 6.46 -29.03
CA VAL A 579 -1.43 6.25 -29.27
C VAL A 579 -1.49 5.16 -30.34
N GLU A 580 -1.82 3.94 -29.91
CA GLU A 580 -2.18 2.87 -30.83
C GLU A 580 -3.62 3.15 -31.30
N ASP A 581 -3.77 3.48 -32.58
CA ASP A 581 -5.09 3.48 -33.21
C ASP A 581 -5.51 2.03 -33.49
N ASP A 582 -6.80 1.76 -33.28
CA ASP A 582 -7.49 0.54 -33.67
C ASP A 582 -7.10 0.14 -35.10
N GLU A 583 -6.65 -1.10 -35.30
CA GLU A 583 -6.55 -1.70 -36.63
C GLU A 583 -7.96 -1.92 -37.21
N GLY A 584 -8.57 -0.82 -37.65
CA GLY A 584 -9.65 -0.82 -38.62
C GLY A 584 -9.09 -1.17 -39.98
N ASP A 585 -9.71 -2.18 -40.59
CA ASP A 585 -9.35 -2.85 -41.84
C ASP A 585 -9.50 -1.96 -43.09
N ASP A 586 -8.85 -0.79 -43.11
CA ASP A 586 -8.76 0.06 -44.30
C ASP A 586 -7.44 -0.23 -45.03
N VAL A 587 -7.55 -0.98 -46.13
CA VAL A 587 -6.46 -1.25 -47.07
C VAL A 587 -6.05 0.07 -47.76
N VAL A 588 -5.19 0.84 -47.11
CA VAL A 588 -4.53 2.00 -47.72
C VAL A 588 -3.41 1.46 -48.61
N VAL A 589 -3.53 1.72 -49.92
CA VAL A 589 -2.50 1.37 -50.91
C VAL A 589 -1.21 2.12 -50.56
N ASP A 590 -0.13 1.38 -50.30
CA ASP A 590 1.21 1.92 -50.03
C ASP A 590 1.80 2.58 -51.28
N ILE A 591 1.47 3.86 -51.49
CA ILE A 591 2.06 4.66 -52.55
C ILE A 591 3.39 5.22 -52.01
N GLY A 592 4.48 4.49 -52.26
CA GLY A 592 5.85 5.01 -52.09
C GLY A 592 6.71 4.37 -50.99
N GLY A 593 6.22 3.34 -50.29
CA GLY A 593 7.02 2.59 -49.31
C GLY A 593 7.10 3.24 -47.92
N GLU A 594 6.32 4.30 -47.66
CA GLU A 594 6.37 5.06 -46.41
C GLU A 594 5.96 4.20 -45.19
N LEU A 595 4.98 3.30 -45.38
CA LEU A 595 4.50 2.38 -44.34
C LEU A 595 5.58 1.38 -43.88
N GLU A 596 6.43 0.92 -44.79
CA GLU A 596 7.54 0.01 -44.46
C GLU A 596 8.64 0.73 -43.67
N GLY A 597 8.89 2.00 -43.94
CA GLY A 597 9.82 2.84 -43.18
C GLY A 597 9.34 3.04 -41.74
N GLU A 598 8.06 3.37 -41.58
CA GLU A 598 7.43 3.50 -40.27
C GLU A 598 7.47 2.21 -39.46
N ARG A 599 7.13 1.06 -40.07
CA ARG A 599 7.23 -0.26 -39.42
C ARG A 599 8.64 -0.56 -38.90
N ARG A 600 9.68 -0.26 -39.69
CA ARG A 600 11.09 -0.42 -39.27
C ARG A 600 11.45 0.50 -38.12
N GLY A 601 10.96 1.74 -38.16
CA GLY A 601 11.08 2.71 -37.08
C GLY A 601 10.44 2.20 -35.77
N ARG A 602 9.17 1.78 -35.81
CA ARG A 602 8.45 1.22 -34.65
C ARG A 602 9.16 -0.01 -34.05
N ARG A 603 9.66 -0.91 -34.89
CA ARG A 603 10.48 -2.07 -34.45
C ARG A 603 11.82 -1.69 -33.82
N ALA A 604 12.39 -0.53 -34.16
CA ALA A 604 13.63 -0.06 -33.59
C ALA A 604 13.43 0.62 -32.22
N PHE A 605 12.24 1.15 -31.95
CA PHE A 605 11.85 1.78 -30.67
C PHE A 605 11.16 0.83 -29.68
N GLY A 606 10.50 -0.24 -30.14
CA GLY A 606 9.93 -1.29 -29.28
C GLY A 606 10.93 -2.41 -28.98
N LEU A 607 10.95 -2.93 -27.75
CA LEU A 607 11.76 -4.11 -27.39
C LEU A 607 11.03 -5.41 -27.72
N SER A 608 11.61 -6.24 -28.59
CA SER A 608 11.17 -7.63 -28.78
C SER A 608 11.97 -8.61 -27.91
N PRO A 609 11.43 -9.78 -27.54
CA PRO A 609 12.19 -10.84 -26.85
C PRO A 609 13.50 -11.22 -27.57
N ALA A 610 13.51 -11.14 -28.91
CA ALA A 610 14.68 -11.34 -29.75
C ALA A 610 15.79 -10.27 -29.59
N GLN A 611 15.48 -9.11 -29.02
CA GLN A 611 16.43 -8.02 -28.75
C GLN A 611 16.99 -8.07 -27.32
N ILE A 612 16.31 -8.73 -26.38
CA ILE A 612 16.81 -8.97 -25.00
C ILE A 612 17.91 -10.04 -25.01
N SER A 613 17.81 -11.04 -25.89
CA SER A 613 18.84 -12.06 -26.12
C SER A 613 19.08 -12.29 -27.62
N PRO A 614 19.90 -11.46 -28.28
CA PRO A 614 20.15 -11.60 -29.72
C PRO A 614 20.79 -12.95 -30.06
N GLY A 615 20.10 -13.76 -30.86
CA GLY A 615 20.58 -15.06 -31.37
C GLY A 615 19.97 -16.31 -30.72
N ARG A 616 18.99 -16.17 -29.80
CA ARG A 616 18.24 -17.31 -29.25
C ARG A 616 16.81 -17.35 -29.79
N ASP A 617 16.31 -18.56 -30.00
CA ASP A 617 14.92 -18.82 -30.35
C ASP A 617 13.99 -18.35 -29.21
N GLU A 618 12.84 -17.78 -29.56
CA GLU A 618 11.88 -17.20 -28.60
C GLU A 618 11.43 -18.24 -27.56
N GLN A 619 11.26 -19.49 -28.00
CA GLN A 619 10.93 -20.61 -27.12
C GLN A 619 12.04 -20.90 -26.09
N HIS A 620 13.30 -20.75 -26.47
CA HIS A 620 14.43 -20.97 -25.57
C HIS A 620 14.55 -19.86 -24.52
N PHE A 621 14.28 -18.61 -24.90
CA PHE A 621 14.23 -17.49 -23.95
C PHE A 621 13.18 -17.71 -22.86
N TRP A 622 11.94 -18.04 -23.25
CA TRP A 622 10.87 -18.30 -22.30
C TRP A 622 11.13 -19.54 -21.45
N GLN A 623 11.75 -20.56 -22.02
CA GLN A 623 12.16 -21.76 -21.29
C GLN A 623 13.20 -21.44 -20.21
N GLU A 624 14.21 -20.62 -20.52
CA GLU A 624 15.19 -20.17 -19.53
C GLU A 624 14.57 -19.27 -18.47
N LEU A 625 13.71 -18.32 -18.87
CA LEU A 625 13.03 -17.43 -17.92
C LEU A 625 12.17 -18.22 -16.92
N LEU A 626 11.37 -19.17 -17.41
CA LEU A 626 10.51 -20.01 -16.56
C LEU A 626 11.28 -21.11 -15.81
N SER A 627 12.54 -21.36 -16.17
CA SER A 627 13.42 -22.22 -15.37
C SER A 627 13.89 -21.55 -14.08
N LEU A 628 13.89 -20.21 -14.04
CA LEU A 628 14.21 -19.44 -12.85
C LEU A 628 13.04 -19.41 -11.88
N GLU A 629 13.34 -19.45 -10.59
CA GLU A 629 12.32 -19.28 -9.54
C GLU A 629 11.79 -17.83 -9.55
N PRO A 630 10.46 -17.62 -9.60
CA PRO A 630 9.90 -16.29 -9.68
C PRO A 630 10.04 -15.55 -8.34
N ASP A 631 10.72 -14.39 -8.34
CA ASP A 631 10.71 -13.48 -7.19
C ASP A 631 9.32 -12.85 -7.06
N ARG A 632 8.53 -13.45 -6.17
CA ARG A 632 7.14 -13.05 -5.92
C ARG A 632 7.04 -11.61 -5.44
N ALA A 633 7.93 -11.19 -4.53
CA ALA A 633 7.87 -9.86 -3.94
C ALA A 633 8.24 -8.77 -4.95
N PHE A 634 9.19 -9.07 -5.84
CA PHE A 634 9.54 -8.18 -6.94
C PHE A 634 8.42 -8.08 -7.97
N LEU A 635 7.92 -9.21 -8.48
CA LEU A 635 6.87 -9.25 -9.51
C LEU A 635 5.57 -8.62 -9.01
N THR A 636 5.13 -8.93 -7.79
CA THR A 636 3.94 -8.30 -7.20
C THR A 636 4.10 -6.79 -7.12
N ARG A 637 5.26 -6.29 -6.68
CA ARG A 637 5.52 -4.84 -6.55
C ARG A 637 5.53 -4.16 -7.91
N LEU A 638 6.20 -4.76 -8.89
CA LEU A 638 6.28 -4.24 -10.25
C LEU A 638 4.89 -4.14 -10.89
N LEU A 639 4.13 -5.23 -10.88
CA LEU A 639 2.80 -5.27 -11.49
C LEU A 639 1.77 -4.45 -10.72
N THR A 640 1.91 -4.30 -9.39
CA THR A 640 1.04 -3.41 -8.61
C THR A 640 1.29 -1.94 -8.94
N ALA A 641 2.55 -1.54 -9.20
CA ALA A 641 2.92 -0.16 -9.51
C ALA A 641 2.40 0.34 -10.87
N LEU A 642 2.18 -0.57 -11.84
CA LEU A 642 1.66 -0.20 -13.17
C LEU A 642 0.24 0.39 -13.06
N PRO A 643 -0.08 1.53 -13.68
CA PRO A 643 -1.45 2.03 -13.73
C PRO A 643 -2.32 1.16 -14.67
N LYS A 644 -3.65 1.25 -14.50
CA LYS A 644 -4.62 0.51 -15.33
C LYS A 644 -4.41 0.80 -16.83
N ASP A 645 -4.17 2.06 -17.17
CA ASP A 645 -4.09 2.53 -18.56
C ASP A 645 -2.87 1.94 -19.30
N GLU A 646 -1.74 1.79 -18.61
CA GLU A 646 -0.53 1.15 -19.16
C GLU A 646 -0.71 -0.36 -19.38
N CYS A 647 -1.58 -1.01 -18.60
CA CYS A 647 -1.90 -2.43 -18.82
C CYS A 647 -2.74 -2.65 -20.08
N LEU A 648 -3.58 -1.69 -20.43
CA LEU A 648 -4.43 -1.73 -21.63
C LEU A 648 -3.73 -1.19 -22.89
N SER A 649 -2.67 -0.41 -22.73
CA SER A 649 -1.88 0.16 -23.83
C SER A 649 -0.50 -0.52 -23.93
N THR A 650 0.55 0.13 -23.44
CA THR A 650 1.97 -0.21 -23.66
C THR A 650 2.33 -1.66 -23.33
N HIS A 651 1.72 -2.24 -22.30
CA HIS A 651 2.07 -3.59 -21.82
C HIS A 651 1.07 -4.68 -22.23
N LYS A 652 0.03 -4.35 -23.02
CA LYS A 652 -1.02 -5.31 -23.43
C LYS A 652 -0.45 -6.55 -24.12
N LEU A 653 0.38 -6.36 -25.16
CA LEU A 653 1.00 -7.46 -25.90
C LEU A 653 1.93 -8.31 -25.03
N LEU A 654 2.63 -7.68 -24.08
CA LEU A 654 3.49 -8.38 -23.13
C LEU A 654 2.66 -9.25 -22.18
N PHE A 655 1.55 -8.74 -21.65
CA PHE A 655 0.66 -9.53 -20.79
C PHE A 655 0.03 -10.71 -21.52
N HIS A 656 -0.40 -10.50 -22.77
CA HIS A 656 -0.88 -11.59 -23.60
C HIS A 656 0.20 -12.65 -23.87
N ALA A 657 1.41 -12.23 -24.27
CA ALA A 657 2.52 -13.14 -24.53
C ALA A 657 2.90 -13.92 -23.26
N LEU A 658 3.04 -13.23 -22.12
CA LEU A 658 3.34 -13.88 -20.83
C LEU A 658 2.24 -14.87 -20.43
N PHE A 659 0.97 -14.49 -20.60
CA PHE A 659 -0.17 -15.37 -20.28
C PHE A 659 -0.12 -16.63 -21.15
N THR A 660 -0.09 -16.50 -22.47
CA THR A 660 -0.10 -17.63 -23.41
C THR A 660 1.12 -18.53 -23.28
N VAL A 661 2.31 -17.96 -23.10
CA VAL A 661 3.54 -18.72 -22.83
C VAL A 661 3.40 -19.50 -21.53
N CYS A 662 3.04 -18.87 -20.41
CA CYS A 662 2.89 -19.58 -19.15
C CYS A 662 1.79 -20.66 -19.22
N LEU A 663 0.72 -20.46 -19.98
CA LEU A 663 -0.29 -21.50 -20.23
C LEU A 663 0.29 -22.71 -20.93
N SER A 664 1.07 -22.50 -22.00
CA SER A 664 1.68 -23.58 -22.77
C SER A 664 2.65 -24.41 -21.92
N PHE A 665 3.49 -23.75 -21.11
CA PHE A 665 4.43 -24.41 -20.21
C PHE A 665 3.74 -25.09 -19.03
N ALA A 666 2.65 -24.53 -18.50
CA ALA A 666 1.86 -25.18 -17.45
C ALA A 666 1.18 -26.48 -17.94
N ALA A 667 0.76 -26.51 -19.20
CA ALA A 667 0.15 -27.65 -19.86
C ALA A 667 1.17 -28.73 -20.31
N ASP A 668 2.43 -28.37 -20.54
CA ASP A 668 3.48 -29.34 -20.91
C ASP A 668 3.72 -30.37 -19.80
N ARG A 669 3.83 -31.65 -20.16
CA ARG A 669 4.02 -32.76 -19.20
C ARG A 669 5.50 -33.06 -18.91
N LYS A 670 6.44 -32.46 -19.64
CA LYS A 670 7.87 -32.82 -19.59
C LYS A 670 8.68 -32.07 -18.53
N GLY A 671 8.42 -30.80 -18.26
CA GLY A 671 9.16 -29.99 -17.29
C GLY A 671 8.49 -29.89 -15.93
N LYS A 672 9.06 -30.45 -14.86
CA LYS A 672 8.41 -30.47 -13.53
C LYS A 672 8.45 -29.10 -12.84
N ASP A 673 9.60 -28.44 -12.84
CA ASP A 673 9.82 -27.19 -12.11
C ASP A 673 9.34 -25.97 -12.90
N THR A 674 9.58 -25.96 -14.21
CA THR A 674 9.10 -24.90 -15.14
C THR A 674 7.58 -24.73 -15.11
N ARG A 675 6.82 -25.83 -14.97
CA ARG A 675 5.36 -25.79 -14.79
C ARG A 675 4.95 -25.05 -13.52
N THR A 676 5.65 -25.31 -12.43
CA THR A 676 5.33 -24.72 -11.13
C THR A 676 5.61 -23.22 -11.16
N HIS A 677 6.74 -22.81 -11.74
CA HIS A 677 7.08 -21.39 -11.92
C HIS A 677 6.13 -20.66 -12.87
N ALA A 678 5.68 -21.33 -13.95
CA ALA A 678 4.68 -20.78 -14.86
C ALA A 678 3.34 -20.53 -14.18
N VAL A 679 2.85 -21.48 -13.36
CA VAL A 679 1.61 -21.34 -12.58
C VAL A 679 1.74 -20.25 -11.53
N ASP A 680 2.87 -20.15 -10.84
CA ASP A 680 3.13 -19.09 -9.86
C ASP A 680 3.15 -17.71 -10.52
N THR A 681 3.79 -17.58 -11.69
CA THR A 681 3.83 -16.34 -12.47
C THR A 681 2.44 -15.93 -12.93
N LEU A 682 1.63 -16.87 -13.44
CA LEU A 682 0.22 -16.64 -13.80
C LEU A 682 -0.60 -16.18 -12.58
N SER A 683 -0.41 -16.80 -11.42
CA SER A 683 -1.15 -16.47 -10.21
C SER A 683 -0.86 -15.04 -9.75
N ILE A 684 0.42 -14.65 -9.74
CA ILE A 684 0.84 -13.28 -9.38
C ILE A 684 0.24 -12.29 -10.37
N MET A 685 0.41 -12.54 -11.68
CA MET A 685 -0.05 -11.64 -12.73
C MET A 685 -1.57 -11.44 -12.67
N LEU A 686 -2.35 -12.53 -12.65
CA LEU A 686 -3.82 -12.45 -12.58
C LEU A 686 -4.27 -11.71 -11.32
N ARG A 687 -3.68 -12.02 -10.16
CA ARG A 687 -4.01 -11.32 -8.90
C ARG A 687 -3.77 -9.81 -8.99
N THR A 688 -2.61 -9.40 -9.49
CA THR A 688 -2.22 -7.97 -9.52
C THR A 688 -2.90 -7.18 -10.62
N VAL A 689 -3.09 -7.77 -11.80
CA VAL A 689 -3.70 -7.10 -12.96
C VAL A 689 -5.21 -6.98 -12.76
N LEU A 690 -5.88 -8.05 -12.30
CA LEU A 690 -7.33 -8.03 -12.08
C LEU A 690 -7.75 -7.20 -10.86
N ALA A 691 -6.83 -6.90 -9.93
CA ALA A 691 -7.09 -6.00 -8.81
C ALA A 691 -7.34 -4.53 -9.25
N LYS A 692 -7.05 -4.17 -10.51
CA LYS A 692 -7.16 -2.79 -11.03
C LYS A 692 -8.57 -2.36 -11.45
N ASN A 693 -9.63 -3.01 -10.94
CA ASN A 693 -11.03 -2.73 -11.28
C ASN A 693 -11.31 -2.73 -12.80
N LEU A 694 -10.95 -3.82 -13.46
CA LEU A 694 -11.16 -4.01 -14.89
C LEU A 694 -12.61 -4.45 -15.19
N ALA A 695 -13.17 -3.99 -16.31
CA ALA A 695 -14.40 -4.47 -16.89
C ALA A 695 -14.18 -5.83 -17.59
N GLY A 696 -15.25 -6.60 -17.79
CA GLY A 696 -15.14 -7.95 -18.36
C GLY A 696 -14.52 -7.98 -19.77
N TRP A 697 -14.79 -6.97 -20.60
CA TRP A 697 -14.18 -6.85 -21.94
C TRP A 697 -12.70 -6.43 -21.87
N GLU A 698 -12.33 -5.52 -20.95
CA GLU A 698 -10.94 -5.12 -20.71
C GLU A 698 -10.06 -6.32 -20.30
N VAL A 699 -10.60 -7.23 -19.47
CA VAL A 699 -9.90 -8.47 -19.11
C VAL A 699 -9.69 -9.38 -20.32
N MET A 700 -10.69 -9.49 -21.19
CA MET A 700 -10.56 -10.28 -22.42
C MET A 700 -9.51 -9.69 -23.35
N GLU A 701 -9.50 -8.37 -23.47
CA GLU A 701 -8.58 -7.66 -24.33
C GLU A 701 -7.11 -7.76 -23.86
N ILE A 702 -6.84 -7.65 -22.56
CA ILE A 702 -5.48 -7.76 -22.02
C ILE A 702 -4.90 -9.16 -22.24
N PHE A 703 -5.69 -10.21 -22.01
CA PHE A 703 -5.17 -11.59 -22.03
C PHE A 703 -5.31 -12.29 -23.39
N ALA A 704 -6.22 -11.83 -24.27
CA ALA A 704 -6.45 -12.44 -25.58
C ALA A 704 -6.16 -11.51 -26.78
N VAL A 705 -5.66 -10.29 -26.55
CA VAL A 705 -5.44 -9.21 -27.55
C VAL A 705 -6.74 -8.68 -28.15
N GLU A 706 -7.59 -9.57 -28.65
CA GLU A 706 -8.92 -9.30 -29.18
C GLU A 706 -9.99 -10.12 -28.46
N VAL A 707 -11.21 -9.58 -28.39
CA VAL A 707 -12.36 -10.29 -27.81
C VAL A 707 -12.69 -11.56 -28.61
N ASN A 708 -12.40 -11.59 -29.91
CA ASN A 708 -12.64 -12.74 -30.78
C ASN A 708 -11.76 -13.95 -30.43
N ASP A 709 -10.54 -13.71 -29.96
CA ASP A 709 -9.59 -14.75 -29.56
C ASP A 709 -9.78 -15.21 -28.10
N ALA A 710 -10.59 -14.48 -27.32
CA ALA A 710 -10.85 -14.78 -25.92
C ALA A 710 -11.45 -16.18 -25.73
N ASP A 711 -12.33 -16.62 -26.64
CA ASP A 711 -12.93 -17.95 -26.60
C ASP A 711 -11.87 -19.06 -26.66
N ARG A 712 -10.85 -18.92 -27.51
CA ARG A 712 -9.76 -19.90 -27.63
C ARG A 712 -8.88 -19.89 -26.37
N VAL A 713 -8.37 -18.71 -26.00
CA VAL A 713 -7.38 -18.54 -24.93
C VAL A 713 -7.94 -18.92 -23.56
N PHE A 714 -9.15 -18.49 -23.21
CA PHE A 714 -9.74 -18.83 -21.90
C PHE A 714 -10.21 -20.29 -21.83
N MET A 715 -10.64 -20.90 -22.94
CA MET A 715 -10.94 -22.34 -22.96
C MET A 715 -9.69 -23.21 -22.84
N GLU A 716 -8.57 -22.79 -23.42
CA GLU A 716 -7.25 -23.40 -23.19
C GLU A 716 -6.83 -23.27 -21.71
N PHE A 717 -7.00 -22.09 -21.11
CA PHE A 717 -6.70 -21.86 -19.69
C PHE A 717 -7.53 -22.73 -18.74
N VAL A 718 -8.87 -22.69 -18.87
CA VAL A 718 -9.76 -23.54 -18.07
C VAL A 718 -9.48 -25.01 -18.35
N GLY A 719 -9.04 -25.34 -19.57
CA GLY A 719 -8.63 -26.67 -19.93
C GLY A 719 -7.39 -27.16 -19.20
N MET A 720 -6.34 -26.33 -19.17
CA MET A 720 -5.14 -26.59 -18.40
C MET A 720 -5.48 -26.81 -16.91
N ILE A 721 -6.34 -25.98 -16.32
CA ILE A 721 -6.80 -26.17 -14.94
C ILE A 721 -7.46 -27.54 -14.76
N ALA A 722 -8.42 -27.89 -15.62
CA ALA A 722 -9.16 -29.15 -15.54
C ALA A 722 -8.23 -30.36 -15.63
N ASP A 723 -7.28 -30.31 -16.57
CA ASP A 723 -6.39 -31.43 -16.90
C ASP A 723 -5.33 -31.64 -15.81
N VAL A 724 -4.75 -30.56 -15.26
CA VAL A 724 -3.76 -30.67 -14.17
C VAL A 724 -4.41 -31.07 -12.85
N LEU A 725 -5.58 -30.49 -12.50
CA LEU A 725 -6.29 -30.89 -11.27
C LEU A 725 -6.77 -32.35 -11.32
N GLY A 726 -7.15 -32.82 -12.51
CA GLY A 726 -7.65 -34.19 -12.74
C GLY A 726 -6.56 -35.26 -12.87
N ASP A 727 -5.29 -34.89 -13.01
CA ASP A 727 -4.16 -35.81 -13.19
C ASP A 727 -3.62 -36.32 -11.84
N GLU A 728 -3.84 -37.61 -11.57
CA GLU A 728 -3.33 -38.27 -10.35
C GLU A 728 -1.82 -38.48 -10.35
N LYS A 729 -1.17 -38.47 -11.53
CA LYS A 729 0.28 -38.61 -11.65
C LYS A 729 1.01 -37.29 -11.45
N ALA A 730 0.30 -36.17 -11.51
CA ALA A 730 0.88 -34.85 -11.30
C ALA A 730 1.29 -34.66 -9.83
N PRO A 731 2.40 -33.95 -9.55
CA PRO A 731 2.81 -33.65 -8.18
C PRO A 731 1.71 -32.93 -7.38
N GLU A 732 1.52 -33.31 -6.12
CA GLU A 732 0.51 -32.71 -5.25
C GLU A 732 0.70 -31.19 -5.08
N SER A 733 1.95 -30.73 -5.04
CA SER A 733 2.29 -29.30 -4.97
C SER A 733 1.83 -28.53 -6.20
N LEU A 734 2.01 -29.09 -7.40
CA LEU A 734 1.57 -28.48 -8.65
C LEU A 734 0.03 -28.42 -8.71
N ARG A 735 -0.64 -29.51 -8.33
CA ARG A 735 -2.11 -29.55 -8.27
C ARG A 735 -2.66 -28.52 -7.28
N HIS A 736 -1.99 -28.33 -6.13
CA HIS A 736 -2.32 -27.28 -5.18
C HIS A 736 -2.12 -25.88 -5.75
N ARG A 737 -0.99 -25.58 -6.40
CA ARG A 737 -0.75 -24.29 -7.05
C ARG A 737 -1.79 -23.96 -8.12
N VAL A 738 -2.19 -24.95 -8.93
CA VAL A 738 -3.26 -24.77 -9.93
C VAL A 738 -4.63 -24.56 -9.28
N LEU A 739 -4.89 -25.22 -8.15
CA LEU A 739 -6.11 -24.97 -7.37
C LEU A 739 -6.15 -23.53 -6.85
N GLN A 740 -5.04 -23.04 -6.30
CA GLN A 740 -4.90 -21.66 -5.85
C GLN A 740 -5.07 -20.67 -7.02
N LEU A 741 -4.47 -20.95 -8.18
CA LEU A 741 -4.64 -20.17 -9.40
C LEU A 741 -6.12 -20.08 -9.82
N ALA A 742 -6.86 -21.19 -9.77
CA ALA A 742 -8.29 -21.22 -10.09
C ALA A 742 -9.12 -20.39 -9.10
N VAL A 743 -8.81 -20.44 -7.80
CA VAL A 743 -9.46 -19.59 -6.78
C VAL A 743 -9.12 -18.12 -7.01
N VAL A 744 -7.85 -17.77 -7.25
CA VAL A 744 -7.43 -16.40 -7.52
C VAL A 744 -8.16 -15.83 -8.74
N PHE A 745 -8.22 -16.59 -9.84
CA PHE A 745 -8.92 -16.15 -11.06
C PHE A 745 -10.42 -15.98 -10.84
N THR A 746 -11.09 -16.98 -10.26
CA THR A 746 -12.55 -16.94 -10.00
C THR A 746 -12.93 -15.81 -9.06
N CYS A 747 -12.19 -15.62 -7.96
CA CYS A 747 -12.45 -14.54 -7.01
C CYS A 747 -12.19 -13.16 -7.63
N SER A 748 -11.14 -13.01 -8.43
CA SER A 748 -10.78 -11.72 -9.03
C SER A 748 -11.75 -11.27 -10.11
N ILE A 749 -12.26 -12.22 -10.91
CA ILE A 749 -13.30 -11.95 -11.92
C ILE A 749 -14.68 -11.80 -11.28
N SER A 750 -14.93 -12.50 -10.17
CA SER A 750 -16.19 -12.51 -9.44
C SER A 750 -17.39 -12.83 -10.34
N GLN A 751 -18.08 -11.82 -10.89
CA GLN A 751 -19.29 -11.97 -11.71
C GLN A 751 -19.10 -11.39 -13.14
N LEU A 752 -17.87 -11.08 -13.54
CA LEU A 752 -17.54 -10.55 -14.87
C LEU A 752 -17.62 -11.64 -15.96
N SER A 753 -17.76 -11.21 -17.22
CA SER A 753 -17.97 -12.09 -18.38
C SER A 753 -16.92 -13.20 -18.58
N PRO A 754 -15.60 -13.04 -18.28
CA PRO A 754 -14.65 -14.14 -18.43
C PRO A 754 -14.93 -15.32 -17.48
N GLY A 755 -15.71 -15.12 -16.41
CA GLY A 755 -16.12 -16.21 -15.52
C GLY A 755 -17.04 -17.22 -16.21
N ALA A 756 -17.74 -16.84 -17.29
CA ALA A 756 -18.62 -17.72 -18.04
C ALA A 756 -17.86 -18.91 -18.67
N TYR A 757 -16.56 -18.78 -18.98
CA TYR A 757 -15.74 -19.87 -19.52
C TYR A 757 -15.59 -21.04 -18.54
N LEU A 758 -15.60 -20.76 -17.24
CA LEU A 758 -15.56 -21.77 -16.20
C LEU A 758 -16.87 -22.55 -16.10
N LEU A 759 -17.98 -22.01 -16.60
CA LEU A 759 -19.25 -22.73 -16.73
C LEU A 759 -19.31 -23.60 -17.99
N ARG A 760 -18.58 -23.22 -19.06
CA ARG A 760 -18.56 -23.97 -20.33
C ARG A 760 -17.80 -25.30 -20.21
N ARG A 761 -16.71 -25.34 -19.43
CA ARG A 761 -15.95 -26.58 -19.14
C ARG A 761 -16.16 -27.00 -17.68
N ASP A 762 -16.67 -28.21 -17.50
CA ASP A 762 -17.01 -28.76 -16.18
C ASP A 762 -15.76 -29.13 -15.36
N LEU A 763 -15.44 -28.32 -14.35
CA LEU A 763 -14.35 -28.57 -13.40
C LEU A 763 -14.77 -29.47 -12.23
N PHE A 764 -16.06 -29.78 -12.07
CA PHE A 764 -16.58 -30.52 -10.92
C PHE A 764 -15.87 -31.87 -10.70
N PRO A 765 -15.65 -32.72 -11.73
CA PRO A 765 -14.97 -34.00 -11.54
C PRO A 765 -13.52 -33.84 -11.06
N SER A 766 -12.80 -32.85 -11.59
CA SER A 766 -11.42 -32.57 -11.20
C SER A 766 -11.33 -32.06 -9.75
N ILE A 767 -12.24 -31.18 -9.34
CA ILE A 767 -12.32 -30.67 -7.96
C ILE A 767 -12.67 -31.80 -6.98
N VAL A 768 -13.66 -32.64 -7.31
CA VAL A 768 -14.04 -33.80 -6.46
C VAL A 768 -12.86 -34.75 -6.29
N LYS A 769 -12.10 -35.04 -7.35
CA LYS A 769 -10.87 -35.84 -7.26
C LYS A 769 -9.84 -35.24 -6.32
N VAL A 770 -9.65 -33.92 -6.32
CA VAL A 770 -8.74 -33.25 -5.37
C VAL A 770 -9.20 -33.45 -3.92
N ILE A 771 -10.51 -33.43 -3.67
CA ILE A 771 -11.08 -33.61 -2.32
C ILE A 771 -11.00 -35.06 -1.85
N THR A 772 -11.28 -36.02 -2.72
CA THR A 772 -11.37 -37.45 -2.36
C THR A 772 -10.02 -38.16 -2.35
N SER A 773 -9.01 -37.66 -3.07
CA SER A 773 -7.68 -38.28 -3.13
C SER A 773 -6.89 -38.11 -1.81
N PRO A 774 -6.21 -39.16 -1.33
CA PRO A 774 -5.54 -39.13 -0.02
C PRO A 774 -4.37 -38.14 0.07
N GLY A 775 -3.67 -37.86 -1.03
CA GLY A 775 -2.56 -36.89 -1.07
C GLY A 775 -3.00 -35.42 -1.03
N THR A 776 -4.14 -35.11 -1.65
CA THR A 776 -4.64 -33.74 -1.82
C THR A 776 -5.78 -33.36 -0.86
N GLN A 777 -6.25 -34.28 -0.01
CA GLN A 777 -7.30 -34.04 0.98
C GLN A 777 -7.02 -32.88 1.96
N ARG A 778 -5.75 -32.48 2.14
CA ARG A 778 -5.38 -31.30 2.94
C ARG A 778 -5.84 -29.98 2.31
N PHE A 779 -6.06 -29.97 1.00
CA PHE A 779 -6.52 -28.81 0.23
C PHE A 779 -8.04 -28.78 0.04
N THR A 780 -8.78 -29.63 0.78
CA THR A 780 -10.24 -29.70 0.68
C THR A 780 -10.93 -28.37 0.98
N PHE A 781 -10.39 -27.56 1.89
CA PHE A 781 -10.93 -26.23 2.18
C PHE A 781 -11.00 -25.37 0.92
N GLU A 782 -9.87 -25.18 0.23
CA GLU A 782 -9.75 -24.36 -0.99
C GLU A 782 -10.60 -24.93 -2.14
N ALA A 783 -10.59 -26.25 -2.30
CA ALA A 783 -11.38 -26.95 -3.32
C ALA A 783 -12.89 -26.80 -3.11
N SER A 784 -13.34 -26.87 -1.85
CA SER A 784 -14.75 -26.67 -1.51
C SER A 784 -15.18 -25.22 -1.71
N LEU A 785 -14.31 -24.25 -1.38
CA LEU A 785 -14.56 -22.83 -1.61
C LEU A 785 -14.69 -22.52 -3.10
N LEU A 786 -13.77 -23.02 -3.94
CA LEU A 786 -13.83 -22.88 -5.40
C LEU A 786 -15.17 -23.38 -5.96
N LEU A 787 -15.60 -24.57 -5.53
CA LEU A 787 -16.86 -25.15 -5.96
C LEU A 787 -18.06 -24.28 -5.58
N SER A 788 -18.07 -23.71 -4.38
CA SER A 788 -19.14 -22.82 -3.92
C SER A 788 -19.16 -21.47 -4.63
N ILE A 789 -17.99 -20.93 -4.98
CA ILE A 789 -17.90 -19.68 -5.77
C ILE A 789 -18.43 -19.91 -7.18
N LEU A 790 -18.03 -21.01 -7.83
CA LEU A 790 -18.53 -21.40 -9.16
C LEU A 790 -20.05 -21.63 -9.16
N ALA A 791 -20.58 -22.25 -8.10
CA ALA A 791 -22.01 -22.45 -7.91
C ALA A 791 -22.80 -21.13 -7.73
N ASN A 792 -22.14 -20.07 -7.28
CA ASN A 792 -22.77 -18.76 -7.07
C ASN A 792 -22.58 -17.77 -8.24
N PHE A 793 -21.99 -18.21 -9.36
CA PHE A 793 -21.88 -17.37 -10.55
C PHE A 793 -23.26 -17.14 -11.21
N HIS A 794 -23.66 -15.87 -11.36
CA HIS A 794 -24.95 -15.37 -11.87
C HIS A 794 -26.18 -16.11 -11.31
N LYS A 795 -26.13 -16.49 -10.03
CA LYS A 795 -27.17 -17.28 -9.37
C LYS A 795 -28.57 -16.63 -9.42
N SER A 796 -28.67 -15.31 -9.24
CA SER A 796 -29.95 -14.59 -9.28
C SER A 796 -30.66 -14.62 -10.64
N ASP A 797 -29.89 -14.59 -11.72
CA ASP A 797 -30.41 -14.34 -13.07
C ASP A 797 -30.51 -15.64 -13.89
N ALA A 798 -29.68 -16.63 -13.56
CA ALA A 798 -29.47 -17.83 -14.36
C ALA A 798 -29.25 -19.11 -13.53
N ALA A 799 -29.80 -19.24 -12.32
CA ALA A 799 -29.64 -20.42 -11.44
C ALA A 799 -29.85 -21.78 -12.14
N LYS A 800 -30.79 -21.87 -13.10
CA LYS A 800 -31.06 -23.11 -13.84
C LYS A 800 -29.99 -23.46 -14.88
N LEU A 801 -29.21 -22.49 -15.34
CA LEU A 801 -28.16 -22.63 -16.35
C LEU A 801 -26.79 -22.94 -15.74
N ASN A 802 -26.59 -22.74 -14.42
CA ASN A 802 -25.32 -23.02 -13.77
C ASN A 802 -25.14 -24.55 -13.54
N PRO A 803 -24.16 -25.20 -14.21
CA PRO A 803 -23.96 -26.64 -14.11
C PRO A 803 -23.47 -27.09 -12.73
N TYR A 804 -22.74 -26.25 -12.00
CA TYR A 804 -22.20 -26.61 -10.68
C TYR A 804 -23.31 -26.73 -9.62
N LEU A 805 -24.34 -25.87 -9.68
CA LEU A 805 -25.52 -25.99 -8.81
C LEU A 805 -26.27 -27.30 -9.05
N GLN A 806 -26.46 -27.68 -10.31
CA GLN A 806 -27.07 -28.95 -10.67
C GLN A 806 -26.24 -30.13 -10.14
N ARG A 807 -24.91 -30.08 -10.33
CA ARG A 807 -24.01 -31.12 -9.81
C ARG A 807 -24.01 -31.23 -8.28
N ILE A 808 -24.00 -30.11 -7.55
CA ILE A 808 -24.11 -30.13 -6.07
C ILE A 808 -25.42 -30.79 -5.63
N ARG A 809 -26.53 -30.45 -6.29
CA ARG A 809 -27.85 -31.03 -6.01
C ARG A 809 -27.91 -32.54 -6.30
N ASP A 810 -27.30 -32.98 -7.40
CA ASP A 810 -27.43 -34.36 -7.89
C ASP A 810 -26.38 -35.32 -7.32
N THR A 811 -25.31 -34.80 -6.69
CA THR A 811 -24.21 -35.62 -6.19
C THR A 811 -24.64 -36.54 -5.04
N LYS A 812 -24.28 -37.82 -5.14
CA LYS A 812 -24.52 -38.87 -4.13
C LYS A 812 -23.25 -39.34 -3.41
N ASP A 813 -22.12 -38.69 -3.68
CA ASP A 813 -20.83 -39.04 -3.09
C ASP A 813 -20.76 -38.61 -1.62
N THR A 814 -20.95 -39.57 -0.71
CA THR A 814 -20.90 -39.32 0.74
C THR A 814 -19.47 -39.10 1.26
N VAL A 815 -18.44 -39.56 0.53
CA VAL A 815 -17.04 -39.33 0.89
C VAL A 815 -16.68 -37.87 0.68
N LEU A 816 -17.07 -37.30 -0.48
CA LEU A 816 -16.95 -35.86 -0.75
C LEU A 816 -17.58 -35.03 0.36
N MET A 817 -18.86 -35.30 0.68
CA MET A 817 -19.60 -34.56 1.70
C MET A 817 -18.93 -34.63 3.06
N ARG A 818 -18.46 -35.83 3.47
CA ARG A 818 -17.76 -36.02 4.75
C ARG A 818 -16.44 -35.25 4.81
N LYS A 819 -15.69 -35.18 3.70
CA LYS A 819 -14.44 -34.40 3.62
C LYS A 819 -14.70 -32.89 3.69
N ILE A 820 -15.77 -32.40 3.04
CA ILE A 820 -16.21 -31.01 3.18
C ILE A 820 -16.57 -30.71 4.64
N CYS A 821 -17.34 -31.59 5.30
CA CYS A 821 -17.66 -31.42 6.71
C CYS A 821 -16.40 -31.40 7.60
N TRP A 822 -15.45 -32.30 7.34
CA TRP A 822 -14.17 -32.35 8.06
C TRP A 822 -13.39 -31.05 7.93
N ALA A 823 -13.18 -30.53 6.71
CA ALA A 823 -12.47 -29.26 6.49
C ALA A 823 -13.19 -28.08 7.14
N ALA A 824 -14.51 -27.98 7.00
CA ALA A 824 -15.31 -26.94 7.62
C ALA A 824 -15.26 -27.01 9.17
N THR A 825 -15.14 -28.20 9.75
CA THR A 825 -15.06 -28.36 11.22
C THR A 825 -13.86 -27.62 11.78
N PHE A 826 -12.66 -27.79 11.20
CA PHE A 826 -11.45 -27.11 11.66
C PHE A 826 -11.48 -25.62 11.38
N ALA A 827 -11.97 -25.20 10.21
CA ALA A 827 -12.04 -23.79 9.85
C ALA A 827 -12.99 -23.00 10.77
N LEU A 828 -14.17 -23.55 11.07
CA LEU A 828 -15.12 -22.90 11.99
C LEU A 828 -14.66 -22.99 13.46
N ASP A 829 -13.98 -24.06 13.87
CA ASP A 829 -13.36 -24.14 15.22
C ASP A 829 -12.28 -23.07 15.42
N ALA A 830 -11.43 -22.86 14.41
CA ALA A 830 -10.43 -21.79 14.42
C ALA A 830 -11.10 -20.41 14.51
N ALA A 831 -12.20 -20.19 13.78
CA ALA A 831 -12.95 -18.94 13.85
C ALA A 831 -13.58 -18.71 15.23
N VAL A 832 -14.14 -19.75 15.86
CA VAL A 832 -14.67 -19.67 17.24
C VAL A 832 -13.56 -19.33 18.24
N LYS A 833 -12.41 -20.01 18.15
CA LYS A 833 -11.25 -19.75 19.02
C LYS A 833 -10.72 -18.32 18.87
N ALA A 834 -10.70 -17.78 17.65
CA ALA A 834 -10.27 -16.41 17.41
C ALA A 834 -11.15 -15.37 18.14
N TYR A 835 -12.46 -15.61 18.29
CA TYR A 835 -13.31 -14.79 19.14
C TYR A 835 -13.02 -14.99 20.64
N GLN A 836 -12.78 -16.23 21.07
CA GLN A 836 -12.51 -16.58 22.48
C GLN A 836 -11.15 -16.07 22.98
N GLU A 837 -10.15 -16.01 22.12
CA GLU A 837 -8.81 -15.47 22.43
C GLU A 837 -8.84 -13.96 22.72
N ILE A 838 -9.75 -13.22 22.08
CA ILE A 838 -9.92 -11.78 22.32
C ILE A 838 -10.55 -11.52 23.70
N SER A 839 -11.55 -12.31 24.07
CA SER A 839 -12.25 -12.18 25.35
C SER A 839 -12.75 -13.55 25.84
N ASP A 840 -12.16 -14.04 26.93
CA ASP A 840 -12.56 -15.32 27.52
C ASP A 840 -13.93 -15.19 28.19
N ASP A 841 -14.92 -15.80 27.55
CA ASP A 841 -16.30 -15.85 28.01
C ASP A 841 -16.63 -17.15 28.77
N SER A 842 -15.62 -17.78 29.37
CA SER A 842 -15.78 -18.98 30.20
C SER A 842 -16.63 -18.66 31.44
N ILE A 843 -17.48 -19.60 31.84
CA ILE A 843 -18.27 -19.45 33.07
C ILE A 843 -17.28 -19.31 34.24
N PRO A 844 -17.33 -18.23 35.03
CA PRO A 844 -16.40 -18.04 36.13
C PRO A 844 -16.55 -19.18 37.14
N THR A 845 -15.48 -19.93 37.34
CA THR A 845 -15.38 -20.94 38.39
C THR A 845 -15.32 -20.24 39.76
N PHE A 846 -15.79 -20.89 40.83
CA PHE A 846 -15.83 -20.33 42.19
C PHE A 846 -14.49 -19.68 42.63
N ALA A 847 -13.35 -20.24 42.19
CA ALA A 847 -12.03 -19.67 42.41
C ALA A 847 -11.78 -18.33 41.70
N LYS A 848 -12.25 -18.16 40.45
CA LYS A 848 -12.15 -16.90 39.69
C LYS A 848 -13.08 -15.81 40.27
N SER A 849 -14.25 -16.19 40.79
CA SER A 849 -15.21 -15.27 41.42
C SER A 849 -14.71 -14.70 42.76
N ILE A 850 -13.98 -15.50 43.57
CA ILE A 850 -13.37 -15.02 44.82
C ILE A 850 -12.21 -14.06 44.54
N GLY A 851 -11.40 -14.32 43.51
CA GLY A 851 -10.33 -13.40 43.08
C GLY A 851 -10.88 -12.03 42.66
N ALA A 852 -11.96 -12.02 41.88
CA ALA A 852 -12.64 -10.79 41.46
C ALA A 852 -13.23 -10.01 42.66
N LEU A 853 -13.79 -10.71 43.65
CA LEU A 853 -14.37 -10.14 44.86
C LEU A 853 -13.30 -9.62 45.85
N LEU A 854 -12.13 -10.24 45.92
CA LEU A 854 -10.98 -9.73 46.67
C LEU A 854 -10.36 -8.50 46.01
N THR A 855 -10.36 -8.43 44.67
CA THR A 855 -9.91 -7.23 43.94
C THR A 855 -10.90 -6.07 44.01
N SER A 856 -12.18 -6.30 44.31
CA SER A 856 -13.18 -5.23 44.49
C SER A 856 -13.10 -4.51 45.84
N PHE A 857 -12.26 -4.98 46.77
CA PHE A 857 -12.01 -4.30 48.05
C PHE A 857 -10.87 -3.26 47.98
N ARG A 858 -10.38 -2.89 46.78
CA ARG A 858 -9.47 -1.75 46.58
C ARG A 858 -10.27 -0.44 46.41
N PRO A 859 -9.98 0.63 47.18
CA PRO A 859 -10.75 1.88 47.16
C PRO A 859 -10.88 2.53 45.76
N ASP A 860 -9.83 2.45 44.95
CA ASP A 860 -9.76 3.11 43.62
C ASP A 860 -10.66 2.47 42.55
N ARG A 861 -11.28 1.31 42.84
CA ARG A 861 -12.22 0.64 41.92
C ARG A 861 -13.64 0.50 42.47
N ALA A 862 -13.93 1.02 43.66
CA ALA A 862 -15.25 0.95 44.29
C ALA A 862 -16.37 1.69 43.51
N LEU A 863 -16.03 2.45 42.46
CA LEU A 863 -16.97 3.11 41.55
C LEU A 863 -17.21 2.35 40.22
N ALA A 864 -16.51 1.23 39.97
CA ALA A 864 -16.62 0.46 38.72
C ALA A 864 -17.21 -0.93 38.98
N VAL A 865 -18.47 -0.99 39.43
CA VAL A 865 -19.21 -2.25 39.67
C VAL A 865 -19.96 -2.74 38.42
N GLN A 866 -19.79 -2.11 37.26
CA GLN A 866 -20.40 -2.61 36.01
C GLN A 866 -19.34 -3.36 35.20
N SER A 867 -19.64 -4.61 34.81
CA SER A 867 -18.86 -5.34 33.81
C SER A 867 -18.84 -4.50 32.52
N ILE A 868 -17.71 -3.85 32.26
CA ILE A 868 -17.52 -2.99 31.08
C ILE A 868 -17.47 -3.92 29.87
N ASP A 869 -18.38 -3.70 28.90
CA ASP A 869 -18.32 -4.38 27.60
C ASP A 869 -16.90 -4.22 27.01
N PRO A 870 -16.27 -5.28 26.48
CA PRO A 870 -14.99 -5.15 25.83
C PRO A 870 -15.10 -4.11 24.68
N PRO A 871 -14.11 -3.21 24.51
CA PRO A 871 -14.14 -2.19 23.46
C PRO A 871 -14.42 -2.83 22.09
N ARG A 872 -15.44 -2.32 21.39
CA ARG A 872 -15.89 -2.86 20.08
C ARG A 872 -14.78 -2.93 19.04
N GLU A 873 -13.78 -2.06 19.16
CA GLU A 873 -12.61 -2.01 18.27
C GLU A 873 -11.77 -3.29 18.30
N LEU A 874 -11.76 -4.03 19.41
CA LEU A 874 -11.01 -5.29 19.54
C LEU A 874 -11.49 -6.38 18.58
N PHE A 875 -12.76 -6.31 18.16
CA PHE A 875 -13.38 -7.28 17.25
C PHE A 875 -13.37 -6.83 15.79
N ARG A 876 -12.64 -5.75 15.43
CA ARG A 876 -12.65 -5.19 14.07
C ARG A 876 -12.22 -6.18 12.98
N ASN A 877 -11.27 -7.05 13.29
CA ASN A 877 -10.72 -8.05 12.36
C ASN A 877 -11.50 -9.37 12.38
N GLN A 878 -12.60 -9.45 13.15
CA GLN A 878 -13.45 -10.63 13.20
C GLN A 878 -14.70 -10.47 12.30
N PRO A 879 -15.21 -11.55 11.70
CA PRO A 879 -14.69 -12.92 11.75
C PRO A 879 -13.42 -13.11 10.91
N ILE A 880 -12.54 -14.05 11.26
CA ILE A 880 -11.38 -14.41 10.42
C ILE A 880 -11.82 -14.96 9.05
N GLU A 881 -10.97 -14.86 8.04
CA GLU A 881 -11.23 -15.24 6.64
C GLU A 881 -11.61 -16.73 6.50
N ALA A 882 -11.10 -17.61 7.38
CA ALA A 882 -11.45 -19.04 7.39
C ALA A 882 -12.97 -19.29 7.58
N THR A 883 -13.71 -18.32 8.11
CA THR A 883 -15.18 -18.38 8.30
C THR A 883 -15.93 -18.57 6.98
N VAL A 884 -15.31 -18.24 5.84
CA VAL A 884 -15.88 -18.45 4.51
C VAL A 884 -16.24 -19.92 4.22
N SER A 885 -15.67 -20.89 4.96
CA SER A 885 -16.06 -22.30 4.85
C SER A 885 -17.53 -22.58 5.22
N LEU A 886 -18.20 -21.64 5.88
CA LEU A 886 -19.64 -21.71 6.14
C LEU A 886 -20.45 -21.69 4.83
N LEU A 887 -19.94 -21.03 3.78
CA LEU A 887 -20.63 -20.95 2.48
C LEU A 887 -20.76 -22.33 1.80
N PRO A 888 -19.69 -23.14 1.63
CA PRO A 888 -19.83 -24.52 1.16
C PRO A 888 -20.80 -25.36 1.97
N VAL A 889 -20.80 -25.22 3.30
CA VAL A 889 -21.74 -25.96 4.16
C VAL A 889 -23.17 -25.53 3.89
N PHE A 890 -23.44 -24.22 3.78
CA PHE A 890 -24.75 -23.68 3.46
C PHE A 890 -25.26 -24.18 2.10
N GLU A 891 -24.45 -24.09 1.04
CA GLU A 891 -24.86 -24.48 -0.31
C GLU A 891 -25.19 -25.97 -0.42
N PHE A 892 -24.34 -26.84 0.16
CA PHE A 892 -24.61 -28.27 0.17
C PHE A 892 -25.83 -28.61 1.03
N LEU A 893 -26.01 -27.95 2.17
CA LEU A 893 -27.17 -28.19 3.04
C LEU A 893 -28.49 -27.73 2.39
N TYR A 894 -28.46 -26.63 1.64
CA TYR A 894 -29.63 -26.07 0.98
C TYR A 894 -30.05 -26.88 -0.24
N PHE A 895 -29.10 -27.27 -1.10
CA PHE A 895 -29.40 -27.95 -2.37
C PHE A 895 -29.41 -29.46 -2.29
N ASN A 896 -28.63 -30.08 -1.40
CA ASN A 896 -28.48 -31.53 -1.35
C ASN A 896 -29.13 -32.14 -0.09
N PRO A 897 -30.23 -32.90 -0.23
CA PRO A 897 -30.92 -33.49 0.92
C PRO A 897 -30.07 -34.54 1.68
N LEU A 898 -29.12 -35.21 1.01
CA LEU A 898 -28.25 -36.22 1.64
C LEU A 898 -27.20 -35.58 2.56
N PHE A 899 -26.82 -34.33 2.31
CA PHE A 899 -25.81 -33.64 3.10
C PHE A 899 -26.25 -33.47 4.57
N ALA A 900 -27.54 -33.24 4.79
CA ALA A 900 -28.11 -33.18 6.14
C ALA A 900 -27.91 -34.48 6.93
N GLN A 901 -28.05 -35.64 6.27
CA GLN A 901 -27.79 -36.93 6.91
C GLN A 901 -26.31 -37.09 7.26
N VAL A 902 -25.40 -36.73 6.35
CA VAL A 902 -23.94 -36.79 6.60
C VAL A 902 -23.52 -35.86 7.75
N LEU A 903 -24.13 -34.67 7.86
CA LEU A 903 -23.88 -33.74 8.95
C LEU A 903 -24.27 -34.32 10.33
N ILE A 904 -25.34 -35.11 10.36
CA ILE A 904 -25.87 -35.77 11.57
C ILE A 904 -25.07 -37.02 11.94
N ASP A 905 -24.65 -37.83 10.97
CA ASP A 905 -23.93 -39.09 11.19
C ASP A 905 -22.62 -38.91 11.97
N VAL A 906 -22.06 -37.70 11.97
CA VAL A 906 -20.83 -37.33 12.69
C VAL A 906 -21.11 -37.01 14.18
N ILE A 907 -22.36 -36.82 14.57
CA ILE A 907 -22.76 -36.53 15.95
C ILE A 907 -22.82 -37.85 16.74
N PRO A 908 -22.03 -38.02 17.82
CA PRO A 908 -22.04 -39.25 18.62
C PRO A 908 -23.43 -39.49 19.25
N PRO A 909 -23.94 -40.73 19.27
CA PRO A 909 -25.18 -41.06 19.96
C PRO A 909 -25.04 -40.87 21.48
N PRO A 910 -26.14 -40.53 22.19
CA PRO A 910 -26.15 -40.21 23.63
C PRO A 910 -25.61 -41.31 24.54
N ASP A 911 -25.68 -42.57 24.12
CA ASP A 911 -25.31 -43.74 24.93
C ASP A 911 -23.90 -44.30 24.66
N SER A 912 -23.08 -43.58 23.89
CA SER A 912 -21.72 -44.04 23.56
C SER A 912 -20.77 -43.91 24.77
N LYS A 913 -20.28 -45.05 25.29
CA LYS A 913 -19.22 -45.08 26.31
C LYS A 913 -17.95 -44.44 25.74
N PRO A 914 -17.23 -43.59 26.50
CA PRO A 914 -15.92 -43.11 26.06
C PRO A 914 -15.01 -44.31 25.77
N ALA A 915 -14.38 -44.31 24.59
CA ALA A 915 -13.54 -45.41 24.14
C ALA A 915 -12.39 -45.68 25.15
N PRO A 916 -11.98 -46.94 25.39
CA PRO A 916 -11.07 -47.27 26.48
C PRO A 916 -9.58 -47.01 26.19
N ASP A 917 -9.21 -46.66 24.95
CA ASP A 917 -7.80 -46.65 24.54
C ASP A 917 -7.20 -45.25 24.49
N GLY A 918 -6.12 -45.09 25.26
CA GLY A 918 -5.47 -43.84 25.60
C GLY A 918 -4.88 -43.06 24.44
N LYS A 919 -5.31 -41.80 24.34
CA LYS A 919 -4.51 -40.56 24.24
C LYS A 919 -5.53 -39.43 24.31
N GLN A 920 -5.41 -38.53 25.30
CA GLN A 920 -6.21 -37.31 25.37
C GLN A 920 -5.83 -36.40 24.19
N SER A 921 -6.30 -36.69 22.98
CA SER A 921 -6.33 -35.72 21.90
C SER A 921 -7.55 -34.84 22.13
N THR A 922 -7.35 -33.54 22.34
CA THR A 922 -8.37 -32.48 22.26
C THR A 922 -9.40 -32.79 21.18
N GLN A 923 -10.57 -33.31 21.56
CA GLN A 923 -11.62 -33.66 20.61
C GLN A 923 -12.25 -32.37 20.09
N VAL A 924 -12.07 -32.08 18.80
CA VAL A 924 -12.74 -30.96 18.13
C VAL A 924 -14.26 -31.23 18.12
N PRO A 925 -15.11 -30.24 18.46
CA PRO A 925 -16.55 -30.46 18.46
C PRO A 925 -17.09 -30.80 17.06
N PRO A 926 -18.18 -31.58 16.94
CA PRO A 926 -18.86 -31.84 15.67
C PRO A 926 -19.23 -30.54 14.91
N LEU A 927 -19.19 -30.59 13.57
CA LEU A 927 -19.48 -29.42 12.71
C LEU A 927 -20.78 -28.70 13.06
N ALA A 928 -21.87 -29.45 13.28
CA ALA A 928 -23.17 -28.89 13.64
C ALA A 928 -23.12 -28.02 14.90
N TYR A 929 -22.28 -28.40 15.88
CA TYR A 929 -22.09 -27.66 17.13
C TYR A 929 -21.15 -26.46 16.97
N ASN A 930 -20.14 -26.58 16.10
CA ASN A 930 -19.30 -25.44 15.71
C ASN A 930 -20.10 -24.39 14.95
N ILE A 931 -21.04 -24.77 14.08
CA ILE A 931 -21.94 -23.82 13.39
C ILE A 931 -22.76 -23.03 14.42
N LEU A 932 -23.32 -23.69 15.43
CA LEU A 932 -24.10 -23.03 16.50
C LEU A 932 -23.23 -22.10 17.34
N SER A 933 -22.05 -22.57 17.77
CA SER A 933 -21.11 -21.79 18.57
C SER A 933 -20.63 -20.55 17.79
N LEU A 934 -20.19 -20.73 16.55
CA LEU A 934 -19.77 -19.64 15.66
C LEU A 934 -20.90 -18.64 15.40
N SER A 935 -22.10 -19.13 15.07
CA SER A 935 -23.26 -18.27 14.83
C SER A 935 -23.54 -17.39 16.05
N SER A 936 -23.38 -17.90 17.28
CA SER A 936 -23.57 -17.08 18.48
C SER A 936 -22.57 -15.91 18.56
N TYR A 937 -21.29 -16.11 18.23
CA TYR A 937 -20.29 -15.03 18.22
C TYR A 937 -20.53 -14.04 17.09
N VAL A 938 -20.76 -14.53 15.87
CA VAL A 938 -21.00 -13.69 14.70
C VAL A 938 -22.25 -12.84 14.89
N LEU A 939 -23.36 -13.43 15.36
CA LEU A 939 -24.63 -12.71 15.53
C LEU A 939 -24.58 -11.70 16.67
N THR A 940 -23.82 -11.94 17.74
CA THR A 940 -23.65 -10.96 18.83
C THR A 940 -22.84 -9.72 18.40
N HIS A 941 -21.89 -9.89 17.48
CA HIS A 941 -20.97 -8.83 17.05
C HIS A 941 -21.26 -8.25 15.67
N ALA A 942 -22.23 -8.79 14.92
CA ALA A 942 -22.51 -8.44 13.52
C ALA A 942 -22.68 -6.94 13.26
N SER A 943 -23.39 -6.23 14.14
CA SER A 943 -23.61 -4.78 14.06
C SER A 943 -22.64 -3.93 14.86
N SER A 944 -21.68 -4.56 15.58
CA SER A 944 -20.69 -3.84 16.40
C SER A 944 -19.59 -3.20 15.56
N SER A 945 -19.32 -3.76 14.37
CA SER A 945 -18.35 -3.24 13.41
C SER A 945 -19.06 -2.40 12.33
N PRO A 946 -18.51 -1.25 11.91
CA PRO A 946 -19.05 -0.48 10.78
C PRO A 946 -18.84 -1.19 9.43
N SER A 947 -18.11 -2.31 9.39
CA SER A 947 -17.81 -3.05 8.16
C SER A 947 -19.03 -3.85 7.67
N PRO A 948 -19.44 -3.73 6.39
CA PRO A 948 -20.51 -4.53 5.82
C PRO A 948 -20.18 -6.04 5.75
N ARG A 949 -18.90 -6.40 5.88
CA ARG A 949 -18.41 -7.79 5.88
C ARG A 949 -18.99 -8.62 7.03
N THR A 950 -18.91 -8.12 8.27
CA THR A 950 -19.39 -8.85 9.47
C THR A 950 -20.91 -9.09 9.40
N LEU A 951 -21.64 -8.12 8.88
CA LEU A 951 -23.08 -8.20 8.67
C LEU A 951 -23.47 -9.25 7.61
N ALA A 952 -22.71 -9.34 6.52
CA ALA A 952 -22.89 -10.36 5.50
C ALA A 952 -22.68 -11.79 6.06
N TYR A 953 -21.69 -11.96 6.94
CA TYR A 953 -21.49 -13.22 7.68
C TYR A 953 -22.63 -13.52 8.66
N GLY A 954 -23.18 -12.51 9.34
CA GLY A 954 -24.38 -12.66 10.17
C GLY A 954 -25.58 -13.14 9.35
N ASN A 955 -25.75 -12.59 8.14
CA ASN A 955 -26.80 -13.04 7.22
C ASN A 955 -26.58 -14.49 6.77
N LEU A 956 -25.36 -14.88 6.39
CA LEU A 956 -25.05 -16.27 6.01
C LEU A 956 -25.27 -17.24 7.18
N ALA A 957 -24.86 -16.88 8.39
CA ALA A 957 -25.06 -17.68 9.59
C ALA A 957 -26.56 -17.91 9.87
N LEU A 958 -27.38 -16.85 9.86
CA LEU A 958 -28.82 -16.98 10.07
C LEU A 958 -29.52 -17.79 8.99
N ASN A 959 -29.16 -17.62 7.71
CA ASN A 959 -29.73 -18.45 6.65
C ASN A 959 -29.29 -19.92 6.78
N THR A 960 -28.07 -20.18 7.24
CA THR A 960 -27.63 -21.56 7.57
C THR A 960 -28.47 -22.16 8.68
N LEU A 961 -28.71 -21.42 9.77
CA LEU A 961 -29.58 -21.85 10.86
C LEU A 961 -31.03 -22.07 10.41
N LEU A 962 -31.55 -21.21 9.53
CA LEU A 962 -32.87 -21.37 8.94
C LEU A 962 -32.98 -22.67 8.15
N VAL A 963 -32.03 -22.96 7.24
CA VAL A 963 -32.02 -24.20 6.46
C VAL A 963 -31.89 -25.44 7.37
N MET A 964 -31.08 -25.36 8.44
CA MET A 964 -31.02 -26.42 9.45
C MET A 964 -32.37 -26.64 10.15
N SER A 965 -33.10 -25.56 10.46
CA SER A 965 -34.41 -25.62 11.10
C SER A 965 -35.54 -26.12 10.19
N GLU A 966 -35.42 -25.90 8.87
CA GLU A 966 -36.37 -26.42 7.87
C GLU A 966 -36.17 -27.92 7.59
N ASN A 967 -35.01 -28.48 7.95
CA ASN A 967 -34.71 -29.89 7.75
C ASN A 967 -35.19 -30.74 8.94
N ILE A 968 -36.22 -31.55 8.69
CA ILE A 968 -36.85 -32.43 9.68
C ILE A 968 -35.84 -33.42 10.31
N GLN A 969 -34.87 -33.93 9.55
CA GLN A 969 -33.88 -34.88 10.07
C GLN A 969 -32.98 -34.22 11.10
N ILE A 970 -32.47 -33.01 10.80
CA ILE A 970 -31.62 -32.24 11.73
C ILE A 970 -32.41 -31.90 12.99
N MET A 971 -33.63 -31.40 12.84
CA MET A 971 -34.50 -31.04 13.97
C MET A 971 -34.81 -32.23 14.88
N SER A 972 -34.99 -33.43 14.32
CA SER A 972 -35.23 -34.65 15.10
C SER A 972 -34.06 -35.02 16.03
N VAL A 973 -32.83 -34.68 15.64
CA VAL A 973 -31.61 -34.90 16.43
C VAL A 973 -31.34 -33.72 17.35
N PHE A 974 -31.56 -32.49 16.88
CA PHE A 974 -31.35 -31.26 17.66
C PHE A 974 -32.30 -31.13 18.86
N CYS A 975 -33.45 -31.81 18.85
CA CYS A 975 -34.37 -31.87 19.98
C CYS A 975 -33.99 -32.92 21.04
N LYS A 976 -32.92 -33.70 20.85
CA LYS A 976 -32.41 -34.67 21.84
C LYS A 976 -31.33 -34.02 22.71
N PRO A 977 -31.20 -34.39 24.00
CA PRO A 977 -30.16 -33.87 24.88
C PRO A 977 -28.76 -34.23 24.35
N ALA A 978 -27.82 -33.29 24.42
CA ALA A 978 -26.45 -33.50 23.95
C ALA A 978 -25.64 -34.40 24.90
N SER A 979 -24.80 -35.28 24.35
CA SER A 979 -24.03 -36.28 25.10
C SER A 979 -22.82 -35.73 25.86
N SER A 980 -22.30 -34.55 25.49
CA SER A 980 -21.06 -33.99 26.05
C SER A 980 -21.25 -32.60 26.65
N LYS A 981 -20.70 -32.39 27.85
CA LYS A 981 -20.86 -31.18 28.68
C LYS A 981 -20.22 -29.90 28.08
N GLU A 982 -19.34 -30.03 27.08
CA GLU A 982 -18.53 -28.93 26.56
C GLU A 982 -18.72 -28.67 25.05
N ALA A 983 -19.67 -29.35 24.39
CA ALA A 983 -19.77 -29.36 22.93
C ALA A 983 -20.23 -28.02 22.29
N ILE A 984 -21.10 -27.26 22.95
CA ILE A 984 -21.68 -26.02 22.39
C ILE A 984 -21.44 -24.87 23.36
N ARG A 985 -20.51 -23.98 23.01
CA ARG A 985 -20.18 -22.78 23.79
C ARG A 985 -20.76 -21.55 23.09
N LEU A 986 -21.69 -20.87 23.75
CA LEU A 986 -22.31 -19.65 23.24
C LEU A 986 -21.55 -18.40 23.69
N CYS A 987 -21.59 -17.37 22.84
CA CYS A 987 -21.02 -16.06 23.12
C CYS A 987 -21.66 -15.42 24.36
N ARG A 988 -20.81 -15.09 25.35
CA ARG A 988 -21.20 -14.31 26.56
C ARG A 988 -20.36 -13.03 26.71
N GLN A 989 -19.88 -12.48 25.60
CA GLN A 989 -18.93 -11.36 25.56
C GLN A 989 -19.58 -9.96 25.65
N ARG A 990 -20.92 -9.86 25.57
CA ARG A 990 -21.66 -8.58 25.59
C ARG A 990 -22.87 -8.64 26.52
N LEU A 991 -23.15 -7.53 27.18
CA LEU A 991 -24.37 -7.36 27.99
C LEU A 991 -25.59 -7.04 27.10
N PRO A 992 -26.81 -7.48 27.49
CA PRO A 992 -27.13 -8.36 28.62
C PRO A 992 -26.77 -9.83 28.34
N LEU A 993 -26.26 -10.53 29.36
CA LEU A 993 -25.85 -11.94 29.23
C LEU A 993 -27.06 -12.86 29.11
N LEU A 994 -26.93 -13.93 28.32
CA LEU A 994 -27.87 -15.06 28.35
C LEU A 994 -27.80 -15.79 29.70
N PRO A 995 -28.89 -16.43 30.14
CA PRO A 995 -28.86 -17.37 31.27
C PRO A 995 -27.76 -18.42 31.12
N VAL A 996 -27.27 -18.96 32.24
CA VAL A 996 -26.24 -20.01 32.19
C VAL A 996 -26.90 -21.32 31.75
N PRO A 997 -26.50 -21.91 30.62
CA PRO A 997 -27.17 -23.09 30.08
C PRO A 997 -26.95 -24.34 30.95
N SER A 998 -27.97 -25.20 31.03
CA SER A 998 -27.84 -26.51 31.67
C SER A 998 -26.93 -27.45 30.84
N PRO A 999 -26.14 -28.33 31.48
CA PRO A 999 -25.12 -29.14 30.80
C PRO A 999 -25.69 -30.26 29.91
N THR A 1000 -26.99 -30.55 29.99
CA THR A 1000 -27.68 -31.60 29.22
C THR A 1000 -28.68 -31.04 28.21
N ARG A 1001 -28.60 -29.75 27.88
CA ARG A 1001 -29.58 -29.10 27.00
C ARG A 1001 -29.54 -29.63 25.57
N ALA A 1002 -30.68 -29.59 24.90
CA ALA A 1002 -30.80 -29.95 23.49
C ALA A 1002 -30.15 -28.88 22.59
N PRO A 1003 -29.45 -29.25 21.48
CA PRO A 1003 -28.85 -28.29 20.55
C PRO A 1003 -29.82 -27.26 19.98
N VAL A 1004 -31.11 -27.60 19.85
CA VAL A 1004 -32.16 -26.65 19.42
C VAL A 1004 -32.28 -25.44 20.35
N CYS A 1005 -31.99 -25.59 21.65
CA CYS A 1005 -31.96 -24.46 22.58
C CYS A 1005 -30.87 -23.45 22.20
N ALA A 1006 -29.68 -23.95 21.82
CA ALA A 1006 -28.59 -23.10 21.36
C ALA A 1006 -28.91 -22.38 20.04
N LEU A 1007 -29.69 -23.02 19.17
CA LEU A 1007 -30.20 -22.39 17.94
C LEU A 1007 -31.14 -21.23 18.26
N LEU A 1008 -32.08 -21.41 19.21
CA LEU A 1008 -32.95 -20.33 19.68
C LEU A 1008 -32.16 -19.21 20.38
N ASP A 1009 -31.15 -19.54 21.18
CA ASP A 1009 -30.26 -18.55 21.79
C ASP A 1009 -29.53 -17.70 20.74
N CYS A 1010 -29.07 -18.29 19.64
CA CYS A 1010 -28.49 -17.53 18.51
C CYS A 1010 -29.48 -16.50 17.94
N CYS A 1011 -30.75 -16.86 17.81
CA CYS A 1011 -31.81 -15.93 17.41
C CYS A 1011 -32.00 -14.82 18.45
N VAL A 1012 -32.01 -15.15 19.74
CA VAL A 1012 -32.12 -14.16 20.84
C VAL A 1012 -30.95 -13.18 20.82
N LEU A 1013 -29.72 -13.67 20.64
CA LEU A 1013 -28.51 -12.83 20.55
C LEU A 1013 -28.62 -11.85 19.37
N TRP A 1014 -29.09 -12.32 18.21
CA TRP A 1014 -29.33 -11.46 17.06
C TRP A 1014 -30.35 -10.35 17.38
N LEU A 1015 -31.52 -10.75 17.90
CA LEU A 1015 -32.63 -9.83 18.22
C LEU A 1015 -32.26 -8.79 19.29
N ARG A 1016 -31.39 -9.13 20.24
CA ARG A 1016 -30.98 -8.21 21.32
C ARG A 1016 -29.90 -7.24 20.91
N HIS A 1017 -28.85 -7.73 20.25
CA HIS A 1017 -27.62 -6.97 20.10
C HIS A 1017 -27.51 -6.16 18.80
N ASN A 1018 -28.46 -6.31 17.87
CA ASN A 1018 -28.41 -5.71 16.52
C ASN A 1018 -29.53 -4.70 16.21
N LEU A 1019 -30.30 -4.26 17.22
CA LEU A 1019 -31.33 -3.22 17.05
C LEU A 1019 -30.71 -1.82 17.00
N HIS A 1020 -30.32 -1.38 15.80
CA HIS A 1020 -29.73 -0.07 15.54
C HIS A 1020 -30.53 0.74 14.51
N LYS A 1021 -30.20 2.04 14.36
CA LYS A 1021 -30.90 2.94 13.40
C LYS A 1021 -30.84 2.44 11.95
N ARG A 1022 -29.75 1.75 11.57
CA ARG A 1022 -29.62 1.05 10.30
C ARG A 1022 -30.00 -0.41 10.52
N LEU A 1023 -31.17 -0.81 10.02
CA LEU A 1023 -31.76 -2.13 10.29
C LEU A 1023 -31.75 -2.99 9.01
N GLU A 1024 -31.09 -4.15 9.07
CA GLU A 1024 -31.10 -5.15 7.99
C GLU A 1024 -32.35 -6.02 8.07
N VAL A 1025 -33.44 -5.53 7.48
CA VAL A 1025 -34.78 -6.12 7.61
C VAL A 1025 -34.84 -7.58 7.17
N SER A 1026 -34.15 -7.95 6.08
CA SER A 1026 -34.14 -9.33 5.56
C SER A 1026 -33.58 -10.33 6.57
N THR A 1027 -32.46 -10.01 7.23
CA THR A 1027 -31.83 -10.87 8.22
C THR A 1027 -32.69 -11.01 9.49
N PHE A 1028 -33.39 -9.95 9.91
CA PHE A 1028 -34.40 -10.04 10.98
C PHE A 1028 -35.59 -10.93 10.58
N ILE A 1029 -36.05 -10.84 9.33
CA ILE A 1029 -37.10 -11.74 8.81
C ILE A 1029 -36.62 -13.19 8.88
N SER A 1030 -35.40 -13.52 8.42
CA SER A 1030 -34.84 -14.88 8.52
C SER A 1030 -34.73 -15.37 9.97
N CYS A 1031 -34.36 -14.49 10.91
CA CYS A 1031 -34.32 -14.81 12.34
C CYS A 1031 -35.71 -15.15 12.90
N VAL A 1032 -36.73 -14.35 12.60
CA VAL A 1032 -38.12 -14.58 13.00
C VAL A 1032 -38.65 -15.87 12.38
N TRP A 1033 -38.36 -16.12 11.11
CA TRP A 1033 -38.73 -17.37 10.43
C TRP A 1033 -38.04 -18.59 11.02
N THR A 1034 -36.78 -18.48 11.45
CA THR A 1034 -36.08 -19.56 12.14
C THR A 1034 -36.80 -19.92 13.44
N CYS A 1035 -37.20 -18.92 14.23
CA CYS A 1035 -37.99 -19.13 15.45
C CYS A 1035 -39.36 -19.76 15.14
N HIS A 1036 -40.04 -19.27 14.11
CA HIS A 1036 -41.32 -19.80 13.65
C HIS A 1036 -41.21 -21.27 13.24
N ARG A 1037 -40.17 -21.64 12.49
CA ARG A 1037 -39.92 -23.02 12.05
C ARG A 1037 -39.68 -23.95 13.23
N VAL A 1038 -38.88 -23.54 14.20
CA VAL A 1038 -38.61 -24.33 15.40
C VAL A 1038 -39.89 -24.55 16.21
N ILE A 1039 -40.66 -23.50 16.51
CA ILE A 1039 -41.90 -23.60 17.29
C ILE A 1039 -42.93 -24.47 16.56
N TRP A 1040 -43.09 -24.25 15.26
CA TRP A 1040 -44.00 -25.06 14.45
C TRP A 1040 -43.61 -26.55 14.46
N TYR A 1041 -42.31 -26.87 14.33
CA TYR A 1041 -41.82 -28.25 14.41
C TYR A 1041 -42.11 -28.89 15.77
N LEU A 1042 -41.88 -28.15 16.87
CA LEU A 1042 -42.16 -28.64 18.22
C LEU A 1042 -43.66 -28.88 18.45
N GLN A 1043 -44.53 -28.02 17.91
CA GLN A 1043 -45.98 -28.21 17.95
C GLN A 1043 -46.43 -29.44 17.15
N LYS A 1044 -45.90 -29.62 15.93
CA LYS A 1044 -46.20 -30.76 15.05
C LYS A 1044 -45.80 -32.09 15.68
N GLU A 1045 -44.59 -32.16 16.23
CA GLU A 1045 -44.06 -33.37 16.90
C GLU A 1045 -44.51 -33.51 18.36
N ARG A 1046 -45.27 -32.54 18.89
CA ARG A 1046 -45.72 -32.46 20.30
C ARG A 1046 -44.58 -32.67 21.30
N ARG A 1047 -43.43 -32.03 21.03
CA ARG A 1047 -42.24 -32.13 21.88
C ARG A 1047 -42.14 -30.92 22.78
N ARG A 1048 -42.16 -31.18 24.09
CA ARG A 1048 -41.91 -30.18 25.12
C ARG A 1048 -40.41 -29.96 25.30
N LEU A 1049 -39.97 -28.71 25.21
CA LEU A 1049 -38.55 -28.34 25.26
C LEU A 1049 -38.24 -27.54 26.53
N GLU A 1050 -37.30 -28.04 27.33
CA GLU A 1050 -36.73 -27.34 28.48
C GLU A 1050 -35.81 -26.20 28.01
N TYR A 1051 -36.34 -24.98 27.98
CA TYR A 1051 -35.67 -23.77 27.50
C TYR A 1051 -36.17 -22.53 28.25
N ASP A 1052 -35.35 -21.49 28.31
CA ASP A 1052 -35.67 -20.19 28.92
C ASP A 1052 -36.54 -19.33 27.98
N TRP A 1053 -37.77 -19.78 27.76
CA TRP A 1053 -38.72 -19.19 26.81
C TRP A 1053 -38.98 -17.70 27.02
N LEU A 1054 -38.96 -17.24 28.28
CA LEU A 1054 -39.15 -15.84 28.63
C LEU A 1054 -38.15 -14.91 27.93
N GLU A 1055 -36.90 -15.35 27.75
CA GLU A 1055 -35.85 -14.55 27.13
C GLU A 1055 -36.09 -14.36 25.62
N LEU A 1056 -36.71 -15.35 24.97
CA LEU A 1056 -37.15 -15.27 23.57
C LEU A 1056 -38.36 -14.35 23.43
N TRP A 1057 -39.36 -14.45 24.31
CA TRP A 1057 -40.55 -13.60 24.27
C TRP A 1057 -40.22 -12.13 24.45
N LYS A 1058 -39.37 -11.79 25.44
CA LYS A 1058 -38.86 -10.43 25.62
C LYS A 1058 -38.18 -9.91 24.35
N ALA A 1059 -37.28 -10.70 23.76
CA ALA A 1059 -36.56 -10.28 22.55
C ALA A 1059 -37.49 -10.02 21.35
N ILE A 1060 -38.54 -10.83 21.18
CA ILE A 1060 -39.57 -10.65 20.13
C ILE A 1060 -40.41 -9.39 20.38
N VAL A 1061 -40.83 -9.16 21.63
CA VAL A 1061 -41.58 -7.96 22.01
C VAL A 1061 -40.72 -6.70 21.87
N ASP A 1062 -39.45 -6.75 22.26
CA ASP A 1062 -38.50 -5.65 22.15
C ASP A 1062 -38.30 -5.25 20.68
N LEU A 1063 -38.27 -6.22 19.76
CA LEU A 1063 -38.27 -5.95 18.32
C LEU A 1063 -39.51 -5.15 17.89
N LEU A 1064 -40.72 -5.60 18.26
CA LEU A 1064 -41.97 -4.88 17.93
C LEU A 1064 -42.01 -3.48 18.57
N GLY A 1065 -41.53 -3.35 19.80
CA GLY A 1065 -41.39 -2.08 20.52
C GLY A 1065 -40.43 -1.13 19.81
N PHE A 1066 -39.30 -1.64 19.33
CA PHE A 1066 -38.31 -0.89 18.58
C PHE A 1066 -38.88 -0.39 17.24
N LEU A 1067 -39.54 -1.27 16.47
CA LEU A 1067 -40.13 -0.92 15.16
C LEU A 1067 -41.22 0.15 15.29
N SER A 1068 -42.11 0.03 16.28
CA SER A 1068 -43.17 1.01 16.51
C SER A 1068 -42.69 2.32 17.15
N GLY A 1069 -41.61 2.28 17.94
CA GLY A 1069 -41.10 3.44 18.67
C GLY A 1069 -40.10 4.30 17.89
N LYS A 1070 -39.48 3.78 16.83
CA LYS A 1070 -38.38 4.45 16.11
C LYS A 1070 -38.55 4.56 14.60
N LEU A 1071 -39.71 4.20 14.05
CA LEU A 1071 -39.98 4.11 12.61
C LEU A 1071 -39.44 5.31 11.82
N ASP A 1072 -39.76 6.54 12.26
CA ASP A 1072 -39.40 7.80 11.58
C ASP A 1072 -37.88 8.04 11.49
N SER A 1073 -37.10 7.34 12.32
CA SER A 1073 -35.63 7.49 12.41
C SER A 1073 -34.85 6.31 11.83
N LEU A 1074 -35.54 5.30 11.28
CA LEU A 1074 -34.91 4.08 10.75
C LEU A 1074 -34.46 4.26 9.30
N VAL A 1075 -33.21 3.90 9.03
CA VAL A 1075 -32.68 3.72 7.68
C VAL A 1075 -32.78 2.25 7.34
N THR A 1076 -33.66 1.89 6.39
CA THR A 1076 -33.95 0.49 6.02
C THR A 1076 -33.92 0.29 4.51
N THR A 1077 -33.75 -0.96 4.08
CA THR A 1077 -33.89 -1.39 2.68
C THR A 1077 -35.35 -1.58 2.25
N GLY A 1078 -36.33 -1.15 3.07
CA GLY A 1078 -37.75 -1.48 2.91
C GLY A 1078 -38.14 -2.83 3.53
N GLY A 1079 -39.44 -3.17 3.47
CA GLY A 1079 -39.95 -4.46 3.97
C GLY A 1079 -40.27 -4.52 5.47
N VAL A 1080 -40.26 -3.39 6.18
CA VAL A 1080 -40.61 -3.32 7.62
C VAL A 1080 -42.01 -3.87 7.88
N GLU A 1081 -42.96 -3.59 6.98
CA GLU A 1081 -44.31 -4.14 7.03
C GLU A 1081 -44.29 -5.68 7.10
N ARG A 1082 -43.51 -6.34 6.22
CA ARG A 1082 -43.36 -7.80 6.21
C ARG A 1082 -42.73 -8.30 7.51
N LEU A 1083 -41.73 -7.60 8.06
CA LEU A 1083 -41.14 -7.98 9.34
C LEU A 1083 -42.15 -7.95 10.49
N VAL A 1084 -42.99 -6.91 10.57
CA VAL A 1084 -44.07 -6.81 11.57
C VAL A 1084 -45.09 -7.92 11.38
N GLN A 1085 -45.48 -8.21 10.13
CA GLN A 1085 -46.41 -9.28 9.79
C GLN A 1085 -45.90 -10.66 10.24
N GLU A 1086 -44.66 -11.03 9.91
CA GLU A 1086 -44.11 -12.34 10.28
C GLU A 1086 -43.87 -12.46 11.79
N THR A 1087 -43.47 -11.37 12.46
CA THR A 1087 -43.29 -11.35 13.92
C THR A 1087 -44.63 -11.52 14.64
N THR A 1088 -45.70 -10.91 14.11
CA THR A 1088 -47.06 -11.08 14.65
C THR A 1088 -47.56 -12.51 14.45
N ARG A 1089 -47.29 -13.13 13.30
CA ARG A 1089 -47.63 -14.54 13.06
C ARG A 1089 -46.91 -15.49 13.99
N LEU A 1090 -45.65 -15.22 14.33
CA LEU A 1090 -44.89 -16.00 15.30
C LEU A 1090 -45.56 -16.00 16.69
N LEU A 1091 -45.98 -14.84 17.17
CA LEU A 1091 -46.69 -14.71 18.46
C LEU A 1091 -48.05 -15.41 18.43
N ASP A 1092 -48.80 -15.26 17.34
CA ASP A 1092 -50.09 -15.94 17.16
C ASP A 1092 -49.94 -17.47 17.09
N LEU A 1093 -48.91 -17.98 16.42
CA LEU A 1093 -48.58 -19.41 16.38
C LEU A 1093 -48.29 -19.94 17.80
N ALA A 1094 -47.50 -19.20 18.59
CA ALA A 1094 -47.19 -19.56 19.96
C ALA A 1094 -48.44 -19.54 20.87
N LEU A 1095 -49.38 -18.61 20.67
CA LEU A 1095 -50.64 -18.52 21.42
C LEU A 1095 -51.62 -19.66 21.11
N ARG A 1096 -51.76 -20.06 19.84
CA ARG A 1096 -52.78 -21.05 19.45
C ARG A 1096 -52.63 -22.41 20.16
N ARG A 1097 -51.39 -22.88 20.36
CA ARG A 1097 -51.06 -24.16 21.01
C ARG A 1097 -49.74 -24.07 21.78
N GLY A 1098 -49.65 -23.17 22.75
CA GLY A 1098 -48.49 -23.04 23.64
C GLY A 1098 -48.26 -24.29 24.51
N ASP A 1099 -49.33 -25.00 24.83
CA ASP A 1099 -49.38 -26.20 25.66
C ASP A 1099 -48.62 -27.42 25.08
N LEU A 1100 -48.44 -27.45 23.76
CA LEU A 1100 -47.81 -28.58 23.05
C LEU A 1100 -46.28 -28.57 23.10
N PHE A 1101 -45.65 -27.39 23.21
CA PHE A 1101 -44.20 -27.26 23.15
C PHE A 1101 -43.56 -26.67 24.42
N LEU A 1102 -44.32 -25.96 25.25
CA LEU A 1102 -43.81 -25.43 26.51
C LEU A 1102 -43.65 -26.56 27.54
N PRO A 1103 -42.57 -26.55 28.35
CA PRO A 1103 -42.23 -27.65 29.23
C PRO A 1103 -43.17 -27.77 30.44
N THR A 1104 -43.66 -26.64 30.95
CA THR A 1104 -44.49 -26.56 32.16
C THR A 1104 -45.65 -25.58 31.98
N PRO A 1105 -46.75 -25.74 32.74
CA PRO A 1105 -47.83 -24.75 32.79
C PRO A 1105 -47.35 -23.35 33.22
N SER A 1106 -46.35 -23.29 34.11
CA SER A 1106 -45.73 -22.01 34.53
C SER A 1106 -45.14 -21.25 33.35
N ALA A 1107 -44.46 -21.93 32.42
CA ALA A 1107 -43.89 -21.29 31.23
C ALA A 1107 -44.97 -20.74 30.29
N LEU A 1108 -46.15 -21.36 30.25
CA LEU A 1108 -47.32 -20.83 29.55
C LEU A 1108 -47.86 -19.58 30.24
N HIS A 1109 -47.98 -19.60 31.57
CA HIS A 1109 -48.42 -18.43 32.34
C HIS A 1109 -47.47 -17.23 32.16
N GLU A 1110 -46.16 -17.47 32.14
CA GLU A 1110 -45.14 -16.45 31.89
C GLU A 1110 -45.27 -15.84 30.50
N PHE A 1111 -45.52 -16.67 29.47
CA PHE A 1111 -45.77 -16.18 28.12
C PHE A 1111 -47.02 -15.30 28.04
N ILE A 1112 -48.15 -15.76 28.58
CA ILE A 1112 -49.40 -14.99 28.56
C ILE A 1112 -49.26 -13.69 29.35
N TYR A 1113 -48.63 -13.75 30.53
CA TYR A 1113 -48.33 -12.56 31.32
C TYR A 1113 -47.48 -11.56 30.53
N GLU A 1114 -46.46 -12.02 29.80
CA GLU A 1114 -45.61 -11.16 28.98
C GLU A 1114 -46.36 -10.53 27.80
N VAL A 1115 -47.28 -11.26 27.16
CA VAL A 1115 -48.18 -10.74 26.12
C VAL A 1115 -49.11 -9.65 26.69
N VAL A 1116 -49.69 -9.88 27.87
CA VAL A 1116 -50.56 -8.91 28.56
C VAL A 1116 -49.78 -7.68 28.98
N ARG A 1117 -48.60 -7.85 29.60
CA ARG A 1117 -47.68 -6.76 29.99
C ARG A 1117 -47.30 -5.89 28.80
N SER A 1118 -47.22 -6.48 27.62
CA SER A 1118 -46.75 -5.85 26.38
C SER A 1118 -47.89 -5.44 25.44
N SER A 1119 -49.14 -5.50 25.90
CA SER A 1119 -50.34 -5.18 25.11
C SER A 1119 -50.26 -3.81 24.43
N ALA A 1120 -49.74 -2.79 25.11
CA ALA A 1120 -49.58 -1.44 24.58
C ALA A 1120 -48.63 -1.39 23.37
N VAL A 1121 -47.57 -2.21 23.38
CA VAL A 1121 -46.64 -2.36 22.26
C VAL A 1121 -47.33 -3.07 21.09
N ILE A 1122 -48.13 -4.09 21.37
CA ILE A 1122 -48.87 -4.86 20.37
C ILE A 1122 -49.96 -4.00 19.71
N ARG A 1123 -50.70 -3.19 20.48
CA ARG A 1123 -51.70 -2.24 19.94
C ARG A 1123 -51.09 -1.21 18.99
N LYS A 1124 -49.87 -0.75 19.27
CA LYS A 1124 -49.14 0.17 18.38
C LYS A 1124 -48.82 -0.46 17.02
N GLN A 1125 -48.72 -1.79 16.92
CA GLN A 1125 -48.49 -2.46 15.64
C GLN A 1125 -49.68 -2.32 14.69
N THR A 1126 -50.92 -2.22 15.21
CA THR A 1126 -52.11 -1.97 14.38
C THR A 1126 -52.00 -0.63 13.65
N LEU A 1127 -51.63 0.42 14.38
CA LEU A 1127 -51.44 1.76 13.82
C LEU A 1127 -50.26 1.79 12.84
N LEU A 1128 -49.18 1.07 13.18
CA LEU A 1128 -48.00 0.94 12.34
C LEU A 1128 -48.34 0.28 10.99
N LEU A 1129 -49.05 -0.86 11.00
CA LEU A 1129 -49.46 -1.55 9.77
C LEU A 1129 -50.39 -0.67 8.91
N GLN A 1130 -51.36 0.01 9.53
CA GLN A 1130 -52.25 0.97 8.84
C GLN A 1130 -51.48 2.14 8.21
N SER A 1131 -50.42 2.63 8.87
CA SER A 1131 -49.57 3.71 8.34
C SER A 1131 -48.67 3.27 7.19
N LEU A 1132 -48.34 1.98 7.13
CA LEU A 1132 -47.49 1.38 6.10
C LEU A 1132 -48.28 0.86 4.90
N GLU A 1133 -49.60 0.65 5.03
CA GLU A 1133 -50.50 0.28 3.94
C GLU A 1133 -50.56 1.37 2.86
N LYS A 1134 -49.82 1.17 1.76
CA LYS A 1134 -49.99 1.96 0.53
C LYS A 1134 -51.17 1.41 -0.28
N PRO A 1135 -51.98 2.27 -0.94
CA PRO A 1135 -52.97 1.81 -1.90
C PRO A 1135 -52.23 1.36 -3.17
N SER A 1136 -51.92 0.07 -3.29
CA SER A 1136 -51.38 -0.54 -4.52
C SER A 1136 -52.46 -1.42 -5.16
N PRO A 1137 -52.72 -1.27 -6.48
CA PRO A 1137 -53.72 -2.09 -7.16
C PRO A 1137 -53.14 -3.48 -7.48
N ALA A 1138 -53.93 -4.51 -7.15
CA ALA A 1138 -53.92 -5.85 -7.76
C ALA A 1138 -52.80 -6.86 -7.40
N ASP A 1139 -52.67 -7.23 -6.12
CA ASP A 1139 -52.09 -8.54 -5.73
C ASP A 1139 -53.03 -9.31 -4.80
N HIS A 1140 -53.82 -10.25 -5.36
CA HIS A 1140 -54.79 -11.07 -4.59
C HIS A 1140 -54.11 -11.86 -3.45
N ARG A 1141 -52.82 -12.23 -3.59
CA ARG A 1141 -52.04 -12.93 -2.55
C ARG A 1141 -51.57 -12.00 -1.41
N ALA A 1142 -51.31 -10.72 -1.69
CA ALA A 1142 -50.95 -9.75 -0.66
C ALA A 1142 -52.15 -9.39 0.21
N SER A 1143 -53.34 -9.25 -0.39
CA SER A 1143 -54.61 -9.02 0.32
C SER A 1143 -54.98 -10.17 1.28
N LEU A 1144 -54.85 -11.44 0.84
CA LEU A 1144 -55.07 -12.61 1.71
C LEU A 1144 -54.05 -12.71 2.86
N ARG A 1145 -52.80 -12.29 2.63
CA ARG A 1145 -51.75 -12.23 3.66
C ARG A 1145 -51.98 -11.12 4.69
N SER A 1146 -52.49 -9.96 4.27
CA SER A 1146 -52.86 -8.87 5.18
C SER A 1146 -54.08 -9.24 6.03
N ASP A 1147 -55.08 -9.92 5.45
CA ASP A 1147 -56.29 -10.37 6.16
C ASP A 1147 -55.97 -11.43 7.23
N THR A 1148 -55.07 -12.37 6.93
CA THR A 1148 -54.61 -13.38 7.92
C THR A 1148 -53.81 -12.76 9.07
N VAL A 1149 -52.99 -11.75 8.81
CA VAL A 1149 -52.23 -11.04 9.86
C VAL A 1149 -53.14 -10.17 10.71
N SER A 1150 -54.10 -9.48 10.10
CA SER A 1150 -55.11 -8.68 10.82
C SER A 1150 -55.92 -9.55 11.78
N LYS A 1151 -56.29 -10.78 11.36
CA LYS A 1151 -56.92 -11.79 12.22
C LYS A 1151 -56.00 -12.26 13.35
N ALA A 1152 -54.73 -12.55 13.05
CA ALA A 1152 -53.73 -12.94 14.05
C ALA A 1152 -53.53 -11.86 15.12
N LEU A 1153 -53.40 -10.60 14.69
CA LEU A 1153 -53.25 -9.45 15.58
C LEU A 1153 -54.51 -9.23 16.42
N ALA A 1154 -55.70 -9.32 15.82
CA ALA A 1154 -56.97 -9.23 16.53
C ALA A 1154 -57.12 -10.32 17.62
N ARG A 1155 -56.67 -11.55 17.34
CA ARG A 1155 -56.65 -12.63 18.35
C ARG A 1155 -55.71 -12.34 19.50
N ILE A 1156 -54.46 -11.98 19.22
CA ILE A 1156 -53.47 -11.61 20.24
C ILE A 1156 -54.03 -10.51 21.14
N LEU A 1157 -54.61 -9.46 20.53
CA LEU A 1157 -55.22 -8.35 21.27
C LEU A 1157 -56.44 -8.77 22.08
N SER A 1158 -57.31 -9.63 21.54
CA SER A 1158 -58.48 -10.16 22.26
C SER A 1158 -58.07 -10.94 23.51
N THR A 1159 -57.05 -11.79 23.40
CA THR A 1159 -56.50 -12.52 24.55
C THR A 1159 -55.87 -11.54 25.55
N ALA A 1160 -55.10 -10.55 25.10
CA ALA A 1160 -54.53 -9.54 25.99
C ALA A 1160 -55.60 -8.72 26.72
N THR A 1161 -56.63 -8.23 26.01
CA THR A 1161 -57.74 -7.44 26.60
C THR A 1161 -58.49 -8.22 27.67
N TYR A 1162 -58.77 -9.50 27.42
CA TYR A 1162 -59.50 -10.35 28.36
C TYR A 1162 -58.77 -10.43 29.72
N TYR A 1163 -57.46 -10.70 29.70
CA TYR A 1163 -56.67 -10.77 30.92
C TYR A 1163 -56.41 -9.38 31.53
N GLU A 1164 -56.33 -8.29 30.76
CA GLU A 1164 -56.29 -6.92 31.30
C GLU A 1164 -57.57 -6.56 32.10
N GLU A 1165 -58.74 -6.96 31.60
CA GLU A 1165 -60.02 -6.77 32.28
C GLU A 1165 -60.11 -7.60 33.58
N GLN A 1166 -59.57 -8.82 33.57
CA GLN A 1166 -59.44 -9.63 34.79
C GLN A 1166 -58.47 -9.02 35.82
N LEU A 1167 -57.35 -8.44 35.37
CA LEU A 1167 -56.39 -7.77 36.26
C LEU A 1167 -56.95 -6.47 36.86
N SER A 1168 -57.67 -5.69 36.06
CA SER A 1168 -58.29 -4.44 36.51
C SER A 1168 -59.47 -4.68 37.46
N SER A 1169 -60.29 -5.70 37.21
CA SER A 1169 -61.39 -6.08 38.11
C SER A 1169 -60.93 -6.67 39.44
N ALA A 1170 -59.76 -7.31 39.48
CA ALA A 1170 -59.18 -7.87 40.70
C ALA A 1170 -58.33 -6.88 41.54
N GLY A 1171 -58.07 -5.66 41.04
CA GLY A 1171 -57.41 -4.58 41.80
C GLY A 1171 -55.94 -4.85 42.16
N THR A 1172 -55.10 -5.17 41.18
CA THR A 1172 -53.68 -5.53 41.42
C THR A 1172 -52.75 -4.34 41.61
N HIS A 1173 -51.89 -4.38 42.63
CA HIS A 1173 -50.84 -3.37 42.88
C HIS A 1173 -49.40 -3.87 42.65
N SER A 1174 -49.20 -5.16 42.34
CA SER A 1174 -47.88 -5.79 42.15
C SER A 1174 -47.86 -6.77 40.98
N ALA A 1175 -46.71 -6.84 40.28
CA ALA A 1175 -46.47 -7.77 39.17
C ALA A 1175 -46.66 -9.24 39.60
N LYS A 1176 -46.32 -9.57 40.85
CA LYS A 1176 -46.46 -10.92 41.42
C LYS A 1176 -47.93 -11.32 41.62
N ASP A 1177 -48.77 -10.34 41.99
CA ASP A 1177 -50.21 -10.56 42.17
C ASP A 1177 -50.92 -10.70 40.83
N ALA A 1178 -50.52 -9.88 39.85
CA ALA A 1178 -51.01 -9.97 38.47
C ALA A 1178 -50.68 -11.33 37.83
N PHE A 1179 -49.44 -11.80 37.96
CA PHE A 1179 -49.04 -13.13 37.49
C PHE A 1179 -49.87 -14.26 38.14
N ARG A 1180 -50.12 -14.17 39.45
CA ARG A 1180 -50.91 -15.18 40.18
C ARG A 1180 -52.35 -15.25 39.68
N ILE A 1181 -52.96 -14.11 39.34
CA ILE A 1181 -54.34 -14.05 38.85
C ILE A 1181 -54.43 -14.65 37.45
N VAL A 1182 -53.53 -14.26 36.54
CA VAL A 1182 -53.46 -14.84 35.18
C VAL A 1182 -53.23 -16.35 35.23
N SER A 1183 -52.31 -16.80 36.09
CA SER A 1183 -52.04 -18.23 36.29
C SER A 1183 -53.29 -18.99 36.78
N LYS A 1184 -53.97 -18.45 37.80
CA LYS A 1184 -55.15 -19.09 38.39
C LYS A 1184 -56.31 -19.17 37.40
N ASP A 1185 -56.52 -18.13 36.58
CA ASP A 1185 -57.58 -18.13 35.58
C ASP A 1185 -57.30 -19.15 34.45
N ILE A 1186 -56.06 -19.22 33.95
CA ILE A 1186 -55.66 -20.22 32.95
C ILE A 1186 -55.84 -21.65 33.48
N GLU A 1187 -55.48 -21.89 34.75
CA GLU A 1187 -55.66 -23.20 35.39
C GLU A 1187 -57.14 -23.58 35.56
N GLN A 1188 -58.03 -22.61 35.75
CA GLN A 1188 -59.47 -22.84 35.97
C GLN A 1188 -60.26 -22.94 34.66
N ASN A 1189 -59.99 -22.07 33.71
CA ASN A 1189 -60.82 -21.84 32.53
C ASN A 1189 -60.13 -22.24 31.21
N GLY A 1190 -58.85 -22.62 31.26
CA GLY A 1190 -58.02 -22.84 30.07
C GLY A 1190 -57.60 -21.51 29.41
N LEU A 1191 -56.85 -21.60 28.32
CA LEU A 1191 -56.39 -20.41 27.58
C LEU A 1191 -57.52 -19.79 26.75
N HIS A 1192 -57.78 -18.50 26.95
CA HIS A 1192 -58.76 -17.74 26.18
C HIS A 1192 -58.40 -17.67 24.68
N ASN A 1193 -59.36 -18.02 23.80
CA ASN A 1193 -59.20 -18.13 22.33
C ASN A 1193 -58.25 -19.23 21.82
N ALA A 1194 -58.09 -20.34 22.54
CA ALA A 1194 -57.38 -21.52 22.00
C ALA A 1194 -58.16 -22.09 20.79
N HIS A 1195 -57.61 -21.94 19.58
CA HIS A 1195 -58.18 -22.47 18.33
C HIS A 1195 -57.28 -23.55 17.72
N ASP A 1196 -57.85 -24.44 16.91
CA ASP A 1196 -57.09 -25.46 16.18
C ASP A 1196 -56.07 -24.83 15.23
N VAL A 1197 -54.88 -25.44 15.20
CA VAL A 1197 -53.79 -25.06 14.29
C VAL A 1197 -54.17 -25.53 12.90
N ASP A 1198 -54.01 -24.65 11.92
CA ASP A 1198 -54.04 -25.06 10.53
C ASP A 1198 -52.78 -25.93 10.30
N ASP A 1199 -52.97 -27.23 10.03
CA ASP A 1199 -51.90 -28.25 9.86
C ASP A 1199 -51.04 -28.03 8.61
N THR A 1200 -51.08 -26.84 8.02
CA THR A 1200 -50.34 -26.49 6.82
C THR A 1200 -48.86 -26.29 7.14
N ASP A 1201 -48.01 -27.07 6.48
CA ASP A 1201 -46.56 -26.89 6.54
C ASP A 1201 -46.21 -25.45 6.12
N PRO A 1202 -45.41 -24.70 6.90
CA PRO A 1202 -45.05 -23.35 6.55
C PRO A 1202 -44.29 -23.34 5.22
N PRO A 1203 -44.39 -22.27 4.41
CA PRO A 1203 -43.64 -22.14 3.16
C PRO A 1203 -42.14 -22.02 3.44
N LYS A 1204 -41.30 -22.71 2.65
CA LYS A 1204 -39.83 -22.59 2.77
C LYS A 1204 -39.41 -21.17 2.41
N HIS A 1205 -38.59 -20.55 3.27
CA HIS A 1205 -38.34 -19.10 3.23
C HIS A 1205 -36.87 -18.70 3.16
N ALA A 1206 -35.99 -19.62 2.79
CA ALA A 1206 -34.59 -19.28 2.52
C ALA A 1206 -34.50 -18.29 1.34
N ASP A 1207 -34.24 -17.03 1.65
CA ASP A 1207 -33.83 -16.03 0.66
C ASP A 1207 -32.42 -16.42 0.16
N ASP A 1208 -32.18 -16.26 -1.13
CA ASP A 1208 -30.88 -16.59 -1.72
C ASP A 1208 -29.81 -15.61 -1.20
N VAL A 1209 -28.67 -16.12 -0.72
CA VAL A 1209 -27.59 -15.32 -0.09
C VAL A 1209 -26.73 -14.62 -1.17
N VAL A 1210 -27.37 -14.12 -2.22
CA VAL A 1210 -26.76 -13.60 -3.46
C VAL A 1210 -25.74 -12.49 -3.19
N GLY A 1211 -25.93 -11.71 -2.12
CA GLY A 1211 -25.03 -10.62 -1.74
C GLY A 1211 -23.70 -11.05 -1.10
N PHE A 1212 -23.57 -12.29 -0.61
CA PHE A 1212 -22.39 -12.73 0.12
C PHE A 1212 -21.19 -13.05 -0.78
N ILE A 1213 -21.41 -13.33 -2.07
CA ILE A 1213 -20.35 -13.77 -2.98
C ILE A 1213 -19.18 -12.78 -3.08
N ARG A 1214 -19.44 -11.47 -3.01
CA ARG A 1214 -18.37 -10.45 -3.04
C ARG A 1214 -17.44 -10.56 -1.82
N VAL A 1215 -18.01 -10.85 -0.66
CA VAL A 1215 -17.26 -11.06 0.58
C VAL A 1215 -16.50 -12.38 0.51
N ALA A 1216 -17.12 -13.44 -0.01
CA ALA A 1216 -16.47 -14.72 -0.21
C ALA A 1216 -15.26 -14.63 -1.16
N CYS A 1217 -15.38 -13.88 -2.27
CA CYS A 1217 -14.27 -13.64 -3.19
C CYS A 1217 -13.13 -12.86 -2.54
N ALA A 1218 -13.44 -11.81 -1.76
CA ALA A 1218 -12.44 -11.01 -1.06
C ALA A 1218 -11.64 -11.84 -0.03
N ASP A 1219 -12.35 -12.62 0.80
CA ASP A 1219 -11.71 -13.50 1.79
C ASP A 1219 -10.98 -14.66 1.11
N GLY A 1220 -11.52 -15.17 -0.01
CA GLY A 1220 -10.84 -16.14 -0.85
C GLY A 1220 -9.50 -15.62 -1.36
N LEU A 1221 -9.42 -14.39 -1.86
CA LEU A 1221 -8.14 -13.77 -2.28
C LEU A 1221 -7.18 -13.52 -1.12
N ALA A 1222 -7.69 -13.17 0.06
CA ALA A 1222 -6.86 -12.96 1.25
C ALA A 1222 -6.21 -14.26 1.76
N LEU A 1223 -6.86 -15.40 1.56
CA LEU A 1223 -6.36 -16.73 1.93
C LEU A 1223 -5.39 -17.34 0.90
N MET A 1224 -5.34 -16.80 -0.32
CA MET A 1224 -4.45 -17.25 -1.38
C MET A 1224 -3.11 -16.50 -1.33
N PRO A 1225 -2.00 -17.12 -1.81
CA PRO A 1225 -0.67 -16.52 -1.79
C PRO A 1225 -0.44 -15.40 -2.81
#